data_AF-A0A2D5YXM8-F1
#
_entry.id   AF-A0A2D5YXM8-F1
#
_cell.length_a   1.000
_cell.length_b   1.000
_cell.length_c   1.000
_cell.angle_alpha   90.00
_cell.angle_beta   90.00
_cell.angle_gamma   90.00
#
_symmetry.space_group_name_H-M   'P 1'
#
loop_
_entity.id
_entity.type
_entity.pdbx_description
1 polymer ?
#
loop_
_entity_poly.entity_id
_entity_poly.type
_entity_poly.pdbx_seq_one_letter_code
_entity_poly.pdbx_strand_id
1 'polypeptide(L)'
;MLCEADVISRQYHYDAEALQAFRRDRFIDTATFADAIALTPFVLYADENGYSESASLHQNLTDRRWARKEFQLDRPAARRAEVYFTMSSPDTHVLFNGTPVPITDAKKWAYSGWAVVNVPVDLLKPGRNTVDLSHAATLAIVPCAQPNRSARSIDGGQTWDYDHLGNDGEFNGEYIVRLGLGQYAAVGVLWSDELAIASLAGSGPIMPTIETRSVMLAAERDTPAETTIDYEVRTGPVPSYDPNQWDAWRPASMDRPLDVPADHHYVQWRAFLRTDDPLVTPKLHSISLTAKFNTVTRPANDTTRVTRFDNQKIVRSSYVYHYQKPSPRLDTLREKYRINEIAAGEDDLQRLVALRDWTRGMWSDGWVDGEYSLCAPMDALLIFDLAPENKVSAFCGHYGGVFSQCAQSLGYNGRVVCGRGHAYAEVWSDDFQKWILMDVGPAVDDVAQLNYHYEHDGIPLNSLELHQRLLADDWDGVEVVTSDPKNRWTIAEFPDRMKRYEYVRLLPRNNQLDTWFPGTVNVKGWAAEFDWITWRDGAVSEKRRDEFSATNRPDDLYWTINQVAIYPYQTDAPDTLRLEFDTHTPNFATYQVRIDDGDWSDCDGSVDWDLLAGHNRIEARIVNAFGRPGIVSRLEVQHAK
;
A
#
# COMPACT_ATOMS: atom_id res chain seq x y z
N MET A 1 51.58 15.96 6.71
CA MET A 1 51.78 15.28 5.42
C MET A 1 50.64 14.27 5.34
N LEU A 2 49.51 14.68 4.76
CA LEU A 2 48.34 13.81 4.60
C LEU A 2 48.75 12.76 3.55
N CYS A 3 48.75 11.47 3.92
CA CYS A 3 48.77 10.40 2.92
C CYS A 3 47.66 10.70 1.90
N GLU A 4 47.94 10.62 0.61
CA GLU A 4 46.87 10.50 -0.38
C GLU A 4 45.98 9.34 0.08
N ALA A 5 44.73 9.63 0.45
CA ALA A 5 43.81 8.60 0.87
C ALA A 5 43.62 7.66 -0.32
N ASP A 6 43.87 6.36 -0.12
CA ASP A 6 43.62 5.37 -1.17
C ASP A 6 42.16 5.45 -1.60
N VAL A 7 41.91 5.57 -2.90
CA VAL A 7 40.55 5.53 -3.45
C VAL A 7 40.08 4.09 -3.37
N ILE A 8 39.11 3.82 -2.51
CA ILE A 8 38.49 2.51 -2.34
C ILE A 8 37.43 2.34 -3.43
N SER A 9 37.34 1.14 -3.99
CA SER A 9 36.28 0.75 -4.92
C SER A 9 35.59 -0.52 -4.42
N ARG A 10 34.29 -0.41 -4.17
CA ARG A 10 33.44 -1.48 -3.63
C ARG A 10 32.07 -1.43 -4.31
N GLN A 11 31.32 -2.52 -4.22
CA GLN A 11 30.03 -2.61 -4.89
C GLN A 11 28.96 -3.26 -4.02
N TYR A 12 27.72 -2.83 -4.22
CA TYR A 12 26.55 -3.65 -3.96
C TYR A 12 26.29 -4.53 -5.18
N HIS A 13 25.82 -5.75 -4.97
CA HIS A 13 25.36 -6.64 -6.02
C HIS A 13 24.03 -7.26 -5.60
N TYR A 14 23.05 -7.20 -6.50
CA TYR A 14 21.72 -7.75 -6.31
C TYR A 14 21.39 -8.64 -7.50
N ASP A 15 21.15 -9.92 -7.24
CA ASP A 15 20.60 -10.86 -8.19
C ASP A 15 19.08 -10.72 -8.30
N ALA A 16 18.46 -11.52 -9.16
CA ALA A 16 17.03 -11.47 -9.39
C ALA A 16 16.20 -11.68 -8.12
N GLU A 17 16.64 -12.56 -7.22
CA GLU A 17 15.96 -12.81 -5.94
C GLU A 17 15.98 -11.57 -5.05
N ALA A 18 17.15 -10.96 -4.86
CA ALA A 18 17.29 -9.72 -4.09
C ALA A 18 16.49 -8.57 -4.69
N LEU A 19 16.39 -8.49 -6.02
CA LEU A 19 15.60 -7.47 -6.72
C LEU A 19 14.09 -7.60 -6.46
N GLN A 20 13.57 -8.77 -6.09
CA GLN A 20 12.15 -8.93 -5.76
C GLN A 20 11.75 -8.19 -4.47
N ALA A 21 12.71 -7.87 -3.61
CA ALA A 21 12.46 -7.10 -2.39
C ALA A 21 12.38 -5.58 -2.64
N PHE A 22 12.83 -5.11 -3.82
CA PHE A 22 12.91 -3.69 -4.12
C PHE A 22 11.56 -3.09 -4.46
N ARG A 23 11.43 -1.79 -4.21
CA ARG A 23 10.21 -1.04 -4.47
C ARG A 23 9.97 -0.97 -5.98
N ARG A 24 8.70 -1.09 -6.37
CA ARG A 24 8.30 -1.16 -7.77
C ARG A 24 6.90 -0.63 -8.01
N ASP A 25 6.65 -0.13 -9.21
CA ASP A 25 5.28 0.14 -9.62
C ASP A 25 4.53 -1.15 -9.97
N ARG A 26 3.22 -1.03 -10.18
CA ARG A 26 2.32 -2.14 -10.54
C ARG A 26 2.64 -2.80 -11.88
N PHE A 27 3.52 -2.22 -12.69
CA PHE A 27 3.84 -2.68 -14.03
C PHE A 27 5.10 -3.53 -14.09
N ILE A 28 5.75 -3.76 -12.95
CA ILE A 28 6.84 -4.71 -12.79
C ILE A 28 6.29 -6.05 -12.30
N ASP A 29 6.72 -7.12 -12.96
CA ASP A 29 6.51 -8.49 -12.56
C ASP A 29 7.79 -9.11 -12.03
N THR A 30 7.63 -9.86 -10.93
CA THR A 30 8.70 -10.55 -10.20
C THR A 30 8.38 -12.03 -10.01
N ALA A 31 7.23 -12.49 -10.50
CA ALA A 31 6.73 -13.83 -10.23
C ALA A 31 6.77 -14.75 -11.46
N THR A 32 6.67 -14.22 -12.69
CA THR A 32 6.64 -15.08 -13.90
C THR A 32 8.01 -15.70 -14.20
N PHE A 33 9.10 -14.99 -13.92
CA PHE A 33 10.46 -15.45 -14.18
C PHE A 33 11.22 -15.57 -12.86
N ALA A 34 11.70 -16.77 -12.54
CA ALA A 34 12.41 -17.02 -11.28
C ALA A 34 13.78 -16.30 -11.21
N ASP A 35 14.40 -16.07 -12.36
CA ASP A 35 15.76 -15.56 -12.53
C ASP A 35 15.80 -14.13 -13.12
N ALA A 36 14.65 -13.45 -13.23
CA ALA A 36 14.60 -12.10 -13.78
C ALA A 36 13.38 -11.28 -13.34
N ILE A 37 13.56 -9.95 -13.37
CA ILE A 37 12.47 -8.98 -13.28
C ILE A 37 12.04 -8.56 -14.69
N ALA A 38 10.73 -8.47 -14.94
CA ALA A 38 10.18 -8.14 -16.26
C ALA A 38 8.97 -7.19 -16.15
N LEU A 39 8.42 -6.77 -17.28
CA LEU A 39 7.12 -6.08 -17.31
C LEU A 39 5.97 -7.06 -16.97
N THR A 40 4.91 -6.55 -16.34
CA THR A 40 3.71 -7.34 -16.06
C THR A 40 3.04 -7.81 -17.36
N PRO A 41 2.68 -9.11 -17.49
CA PRO A 41 2.13 -9.68 -18.73
C PRO A 41 0.63 -9.40 -18.92
N PHE A 42 0.04 -8.52 -18.10
CA PHE A 42 -1.37 -8.17 -18.17
C PHE A 42 -1.60 -6.69 -17.84
N VAL A 43 -2.38 -6.02 -18.68
CA VAL A 43 -2.75 -4.61 -18.51
C VAL A 43 -4.27 -4.48 -18.45
N LEU A 44 -4.76 -3.73 -17.47
CA LEU A 44 -6.17 -3.41 -17.31
C LEU A 44 -6.43 -1.96 -17.73
N TYR A 45 -7.31 -1.77 -18.71
CA TYR A 45 -7.78 -0.48 -19.18
C TYR A 45 -9.12 -0.16 -18.54
N ALA A 46 -9.20 1.03 -17.97
CA ALA A 46 -10.43 1.56 -17.40
C ALA A 46 -10.31 3.06 -17.23
N ASP A 47 -11.45 3.73 -17.09
CA ASP A 47 -11.50 5.20 -17.00
C ASP A 47 -12.17 5.69 -15.72
N GLU A 48 -12.74 4.78 -14.92
CA GLU A 48 -13.38 5.12 -13.66
C GLU A 48 -12.34 5.37 -12.55
N ASN A 49 -12.60 6.36 -11.69
CA ASN A 49 -11.66 6.88 -10.68
C ASN A 49 -12.18 6.77 -9.22
N GLY A 50 -13.09 5.84 -8.95
CA GLY A 50 -13.55 5.54 -7.59
C GLY A 50 -14.60 6.49 -7.00
N TYR A 51 -15.48 7.02 -7.83
CA TYR A 51 -16.57 7.90 -7.41
C TYR A 51 -17.94 7.19 -7.48
N SER A 52 -18.54 6.79 -6.36
CA SER A 52 -20.02 6.71 -6.19
C SER A 52 -20.47 6.05 -4.88
N GLU A 53 -20.90 6.80 -3.87
CA GLU A 53 -21.49 6.21 -2.64
C GLU A 53 -23.01 5.93 -2.73
N SER A 54 -23.62 6.11 -3.90
CA SER A 54 -25.09 5.99 -4.04
C SER A 54 -25.54 4.78 -4.84
N ALA A 55 -26.49 4.03 -4.25
CA ALA A 55 -27.23 2.96 -4.91
C ALA A 55 -28.03 3.44 -6.14
N SER A 56 -28.26 4.75 -6.30
CA SER A 56 -28.95 5.33 -7.47
C SER A 56 -28.05 5.53 -8.69
N LEU A 57 -26.73 5.43 -8.56
CA LEU A 57 -25.77 5.65 -9.64
C LEU A 57 -25.61 4.39 -10.50
N HIS A 58 -26.68 4.04 -11.22
CA HIS A 58 -26.70 2.89 -12.12
C HIS A 58 -27.58 3.11 -13.36
N GLN A 59 -27.38 2.25 -14.36
CA GLN A 59 -28.21 2.17 -15.55
C GLN A 59 -28.69 0.75 -15.81
N ASN A 60 -30.00 0.59 -15.91
CA ASN A 60 -30.63 -0.63 -16.35
C ASN A 60 -30.68 -0.66 -17.89
N LEU A 61 -30.18 -1.75 -18.45
CA LEU A 61 -30.16 -1.99 -19.88
C LEU A 61 -31.43 -2.75 -20.30
N THR A 62 -31.85 -2.55 -21.54
CA THR A 62 -33.01 -3.21 -22.16
C THR A 62 -32.75 -3.39 -23.67
N ASP A 63 -33.71 -3.96 -24.40
CA ASP A 63 -33.64 -4.05 -25.87
C ASP A 63 -33.49 -2.68 -26.54
N ARG A 64 -33.95 -1.61 -25.88
CA ARG A 64 -33.84 -0.22 -26.37
C ARG A 64 -32.77 0.59 -25.67
N ARG A 65 -32.50 0.30 -24.39
CA ARG A 65 -31.52 1.03 -23.58
C ARG A 65 -30.19 0.31 -23.59
N TRP A 66 -29.24 0.85 -24.34
CA TRP A 66 -27.91 0.26 -24.47
C TRP A 66 -26.88 1.16 -23.78
N ALA A 67 -25.76 0.55 -23.40
CA ALA A 67 -24.58 1.24 -22.90
C ALA A 67 -23.43 0.97 -23.86
N ARG A 68 -22.61 1.98 -24.12
CA ARG A 68 -21.35 1.89 -24.85
C ARG A 68 -20.23 2.33 -23.93
N LYS A 69 -19.15 1.56 -23.94
CA LYS A 69 -17.85 1.94 -23.39
C LYS A 69 -16.83 1.99 -24.52
N GLU A 70 -16.07 3.07 -24.60
CA GLU A 70 -14.99 3.23 -25.57
C GLU A 70 -13.62 3.08 -24.90
N PHE A 71 -12.73 2.29 -25.51
CA PHE A 71 -11.33 2.11 -25.10
C PHE A 71 -10.39 2.59 -26.20
N GLN A 72 -9.45 3.47 -25.85
CA GLN A 72 -8.40 3.93 -26.76
C GLN A 72 -7.17 3.03 -26.62
N LEU A 73 -6.83 2.27 -27.67
CA LEU A 73 -5.70 1.33 -27.68
C LEU A 73 -4.65 1.76 -28.71
N ASP A 74 -3.48 2.17 -28.23
CA ASP A 74 -2.36 2.50 -29.12
C ASP A 74 -1.59 1.24 -29.56
N ARG A 75 -1.55 0.22 -28.68
CA ARG A 75 -0.89 -1.07 -28.91
C ARG A 75 -1.92 -2.19 -28.66
N PRO A 76 -2.68 -2.64 -29.69
CA PRO A 76 -3.77 -3.59 -29.52
C PRO A 76 -3.33 -5.06 -29.50
N ALA A 77 -2.09 -5.37 -29.88
CA ALA A 77 -1.64 -6.76 -29.96
C ALA A 77 -1.58 -7.41 -28.57
N ALA A 78 -2.32 -8.50 -28.38
CA ALA A 78 -2.43 -9.19 -27.09
C ALA A 78 -2.57 -10.70 -27.29
N ARG A 79 -2.16 -11.48 -26.28
CA ARG A 79 -2.33 -12.95 -26.27
C ARG A 79 -3.78 -13.36 -25.93
N ARG A 80 -4.50 -12.49 -25.23
CA ARG A 80 -5.91 -12.62 -24.86
C ARG A 80 -6.51 -11.25 -24.58
N ALA A 81 -7.84 -11.16 -24.67
CA ALA A 81 -8.59 -9.98 -24.26
C ALA A 81 -9.83 -10.39 -23.46
N GLU A 82 -10.13 -9.64 -22.40
CA GLU A 82 -11.18 -9.92 -21.43
C GLU A 82 -11.92 -8.61 -21.13
N VAL A 83 -13.24 -8.58 -21.29
CA VAL A 83 -14.07 -7.44 -20.88
C VAL A 83 -14.72 -7.77 -19.54
N TYR A 84 -14.57 -6.84 -18.60
CA TYR A 84 -15.10 -6.92 -17.24
C TYR A 84 -16.22 -5.90 -17.08
N PHE A 85 -17.37 -6.31 -16.58
CA PHE A 85 -18.45 -5.39 -16.21
C PHE A 85 -19.25 -5.94 -15.04
N THR A 86 -19.84 -5.06 -14.25
CA THR A 86 -20.76 -5.47 -13.18
C THR A 86 -22.00 -6.07 -13.82
N MET A 87 -22.26 -7.37 -13.63
CA MET A 87 -23.34 -8.07 -14.35
C MET A 87 -24.47 -8.47 -13.40
N SER A 88 -25.69 -8.07 -13.74
CA SER A 88 -26.91 -8.54 -13.09
C SER A 88 -27.51 -9.80 -13.74
N SER A 89 -27.27 -10.08 -15.04
CA SER A 89 -27.92 -11.19 -15.75
C SER A 89 -27.06 -11.89 -16.83
N PRO A 90 -27.12 -13.24 -16.94
CA PRO A 90 -26.50 -14.00 -18.04
C PRO A 90 -27.11 -13.70 -19.42
N ASP A 91 -28.28 -13.07 -19.49
CA ASP A 91 -28.94 -12.69 -20.75
C ASP A 91 -28.39 -11.36 -21.33
N THR A 92 -27.29 -10.86 -20.78
CA THR A 92 -26.63 -9.64 -21.28
C THR A 92 -26.07 -9.90 -22.67
N HIS A 93 -26.35 -9.01 -23.62
CA HIS A 93 -25.74 -9.06 -24.94
C HIS A 93 -24.51 -8.16 -24.98
N VAL A 94 -23.40 -8.68 -25.51
CA VAL A 94 -22.13 -7.98 -25.65
C VAL A 94 -21.73 -7.91 -27.11
N LEU A 95 -21.51 -6.69 -27.61
CA LEU A 95 -20.89 -6.45 -28.91
C LEU A 95 -19.52 -5.82 -28.69
N PHE A 96 -18.48 -6.43 -29.24
CA PHE A 96 -17.15 -5.84 -29.28
C PHE A 96 -16.85 -5.35 -30.70
N ASN A 97 -16.63 -4.05 -30.87
CA ASN A 97 -16.47 -3.42 -32.18
C ASN A 97 -17.62 -3.80 -33.16
N GLY A 98 -18.85 -3.93 -32.65
CA GLY A 98 -20.03 -4.34 -33.41
C GLY A 98 -20.15 -5.84 -33.68
N THR A 99 -19.16 -6.65 -33.31
CA THR A 99 -19.20 -8.10 -33.46
C THR A 99 -19.76 -8.73 -32.18
N PRO A 100 -20.79 -9.60 -32.26
CA PRO A 100 -21.31 -10.31 -31.10
C PRO A 100 -20.24 -11.19 -30.45
N VAL A 101 -20.08 -11.04 -29.13
CA VAL A 101 -19.18 -11.87 -28.33
C VAL A 101 -20.02 -12.69 -27.36
N PRO A 102 -20.03 -14.03 -27.47
CA PRO A 102 -20.83 -14.86 -26.58
C PRO A 102 -20.28 -14.82 -25.15
N ILE A 103 -21.19 -14.79 -24.18
CA ILE A 103 -20.85 -14.99 -22.77
C ILE A 103 -20.70 -16.51 -22.55
N THR A 104 -19.54 -17.06 -22.91
CA THR A 104 -19.32 -18.53 -22.91
C THR A 104 -18.99 -19.10 -21.53
N ASP A 105 -18.51 -18.27 -20.61
CA ASP A 105 -18.13 -18.64 -19.24
C ASP A 105 -18.47 -17.50 -18.28
N ALA A 106 -19.77 -17.22 -18.08
CA ALA A 106 -20.20 -16.41 -16.95
C ALA A 106 -19.95 -17.17 -15.64
N LYS A 107 -18.68 -17.35 -15.26
CA LYS A 107 -18.35 -17.52 -13.86
C LYS A 107 -18.81 -16.22 -13.21
N LYS A 108 -19.97 -16.24 -12.57
CA LYS A 108 -20.22 -15.27 -11.49
C LYS A 108 -19.11 -15.51 -10.50
N TRP A 109 -18.12 -14.64 -10.49
CA TRP A 109 -17.14 -14.65 -9.42
C TRP A 109 -17.96 -14.33 -8.19
N ALA A 110 -18.19 -15.34 -7.36
CA ALA A 110 -19.32 -15.41 -6.43
C ALA A 110 -19.36 -14.28 -5.37
N TYR A 111 -18.41 -13.34 -5.40
CA TYR A 111 -18.22 -12.30 -4.40
C TYR A 111 -17.76 -10.95 -4.97
N SER A 112 -17.37 -10.83 -6.25
CA SER A 112 -16.87 -9.55 -6.81
C SER A 112 -17.92 -8.78 -7.63
N GLY A 113 -19.03 -9.44 -8.02
CA GLY A 113 -20.09 -8.83 -8.84
C GLY A 113 -19.72 -8.65 -10.32
N TRP A 114 -18.50 -9.00 -10.71
CA TRP A 114 -18.04 -8.91 -12.10
C TRP A 114 -18.47 -10.13 -12.92
N ALA A 115 -18.91 -9.87 -14.15
CA ALA A 115 -18.81 -10.82 -15.24
C ALA A 115 -17.55 -10.56 -16.05
N VAL A 116 -17.02 -11.64 -16.62
CA VAL A 116 -15.87 -11.62 -17.52
C VAL A 116 -16.28 -12.27 -18.83
N VAL A 117 -16.00 -11.60 -19.94
CA VAL A 117 -16.25 -12.10 -21.29
C VAL A 117 -14.95 -12.09 -22.08
N ASN A 118 -14.58 -13.25 -22.64
CA ASN A 118 -13.41 -13.36 -23.50
C ASN A 118 -13.69 -12.75 -24.88
N VAL A 119 -12.83 -11.86 -25.33
CA VAL A 119 -12.92 -11.22 -26.64
C VAL A 119 -11.86 -11.82 -27.56
N PRO A 120 -12.23 -12.26 -28.79
CA PRO A 120 -11.25 -12.65 -29.80
C PRO A 120 -10.27 -11.52 -30.10
N VAL A 121 -8.97 -11.79 -30.01
CA VAL A 121 -7.91 -10.77 -30.10
C VAL A 121 -7.80 -10.13 -31.49
N ASP A 122 -8.29 -10.80 -32.53
CA ASP A 122 -8.38 -10.31 -33.90
C ASP A 122 -9.45 -9.21 -34.09
N LEU A 123 -10.36 -9.05 -33.13
CA LEU A 123 -11.30 -7.93 -33.09
C LEU A 123 -10.67 -6.63 -32.55
N LEU A 124 -9.52 -6.71 -31.89
CA LEU A 124 -8.81 -5.53 -31.38
C LEU A 124 -8.21 -4.75 -32.55
N LYS A 125 -8.31 -3.42 -32.49
CA LYS A 125 -7.72 -2.53 -33.50
C LYS A 125 -7.01 -1.35 -32.86
N PRO A 126 -6.02 -0.73 -33.54
CA PRO A 126 -5.45 0.52 -33.10
C PRO A 126 -6.52 1.61 -33.03
N GLY A 127 -6.42 2.51 -32.06
CA GLY A 127 -7.38 3.57 -31.85
C GLY A 127 -8.58 3.12 -31.01
N ARG A 128 -9.75 3.62 -31.39
CA ARG A 128 -11.00 3.41 -30.64
C ARG A 128 -11.54 2.00 -30.82
N ASN A 129 -11.77 1.33 -29.70
CA ASN A 129 -12.49 0.07 -29.58
C ASN A 129 -13.76 0.29 -28.76
N THR A 130 -14.87 -0.37 -29.11
CA THR A 130 -16.15 -0.18 -28.42
C THR A 130 -16.67 -1.47 -27.83
N VAL A 131 -17.23 -1.39 -26.63
CA VAL A 131 -18.02 -2.44 -25.99
C VAL A 131 -19.44 -1.92 -25.84
N ASP A 132 -20.38 -2.51 -26.58
CA ASP A 132 -21.79 -2.20 -26.46
C ASP A 132 -22.50 -3.30 -25.68
N LEU A 133 -23.20 -2.91 -24.62
CA LEU A 133 -23.91 -3.77 -23.68
C LEU A 133 -25.42 -3.46 -23.79
N SER A 134 -26.25 -4.50 -23.78
CA SER A 134 -27.71 -4.35 -23.81
C SER A 134 -28.42 -5.51 -23.11
N HIS A 135 -29.76 -5.46 -23.07
CA HIS A 135 -30.63 -6.45 -22.44
C HIS A 135 -30.45 -6.47 -20.90
N ALA A 136 -30.59 -7.60 -20.21
CA ALA A 136 -30.88 -7.67 -18.77
C ALA A 136 -29.74 -7.24 -17.78
N ALA A 137 -28.79 -6.40 -18.20
CA ALA A 137 -27.70 -5.91 -17.37
C ALA A 137 -28.05 -4.62 -16.59
N THR A 138 -27.37 -4.41 -15.46
CA THR A 138 -27.34 -3.17 -14.69
C THR A 138 -25.89 -2.76 -14.53
N LEU A 139 -25.54 -1.56 -15.00
CA LEU A 139 -24.18 -1.02 -14.89
C LEU A 139 -24.11 0.07 -13.83
N ALA A 140 -23.09 0.02 -12.99
CA ALA A 140 -22.74 1.11 -12.10
C ALA A 140 -22.16 2.29 -12.91
N ILE A 141 -22.40 3.51 -12.41
CA ILE A 141 -21.90 4.75 -13.01
C ILE A 141 -21.02 5.47 -12.00
N VAL A 142 -19.87 5.93 -12.48
CA VAL A 142 -18.95 6.78 -11.76
C VAL A 142 -19.04 8.20 -12.34
N PRO A 143 -19.69 9.15 -11.64
CA PRO A 143 -19.75 10.53 -12.07
C PRO A 143 -18.37 11.15 -12.32
N CYS A 144 -18.13 11.59 -13.55
CA CYS A 144 -16.92 12.29 -13.97
C CYS A 144 -17.12 12.91 -15.36
N ALA A 145 -16.57 14.10 -15.59
CA ALA A 145 -16.70 14.78 -16.88
C ALA A 145 -15.65 14.33 -17.92
N GLN A 146 -14.62 13.61 -17.51
CA GLN A 146 -13.52 13.13 -18.34
C GLN A 146 -13.15 11.71 -17.90
N PRO A 147 -12.76 10.84 -18.84
CA PRO A 147 -12.51 11.11 -20.26
C PRO A 147 -13.76 11.14 -21.17
N ASN A 148 -14.96 10.92 -20.63
CA ASN A 148 -16.23 10.93 -21.35
C ASN A 148 -16.30 9.89 -22.49
N ARG A 149 -16.02 8.64 -22.13
CA ARG A 149 -15.94 7.46 -23.00
C ARG A 149 -17.08 6.48 -22.76
N SER A 150 -18.10 6.89 -22.02
CA SER A 150 -19.30 6.10 -21.80
C SER A 150 -20.50 6.81 -22.42
N ALA A 151 -21.35 6.06 -23.11
CA ALA A 151 -22.54 6.60 -23.75
C ALA A 151 -23.76 5.71 -23.57
N ARG A 152 -24.91 6.36 -23.46
CA ARG A 152 -26.21 5.72 -23.40
C ARG A 152 -26.90 5.81 -24.75
N SER A 153 -27.65 4.77 -25.10
CA SER A 153 -28.64 4.80 -26.17
C SER A 153 -30.04 4.51 -25.62
N ILE A 154 -31.08 5.07 -26.23
CA ILE A 154 -32.51 4.80 -25.92
C ILE A 154 -33.30 4.29 -27.13
N ASP A 155 -32.62 4.09 -28.26
CA ASP A 155 -33.20 3.68 -29.54
C ASP A 155 -32.59 2.38 -30.09
N GLY A 156 -31.97 1.58 -29.22
CA GLY A 156 -31.36 0.29 -29.59
C GLY A 156 -30.00 0.44 -30.28
N GLY A 157 -29.20 1.43 -29.89
CA GLY A 157 -27.83 1.64 -30.37
C GLY A 157 -27.72 2.47 -31.67
N GLN A 158 -28.80 3.11 -32.12
CA GLN A 158 -28.78 3.95 -33.34
C GLN A 158 -28.17 5.33 -33.05
N THR A 159 -28.49 5.91 -31.90
CA THR A 159 -27.89 7.17 -31.40
C THR A 159 -27.28 6.98 -30.01
N TRP A 160 -26.30 7.83 -29.68
CA TRP A 160 -25.49 7.75 -28.47
C TRP A 160 -25.37 9.12 -27.80
N ASP A 161 -25.72 9.18 -26.51
CA ASP A 161 -25.62 10.34 -25.63
C ASP A 161 -24.55 10.08 -24.57
N TYR A 162 -23.51 10.91 -24.55
CA TYR A 162 -22.36 10.78 -23.64
C TYR A 162 -22.56 11.56 -22.34
N ASP A 163 -23.44 12.55 -22.34
CA ASP A 163 -23.55 13.50 -21.23
C ASP A 163 -24.69 13.16 -20.26
N HIS A 164 -25.60 12.27 -20.65
CA HIS A 164 -26.82 11.93 -19.91
C HIS A 164 -26.98 10.41 -19.66
N LEU A 165 -26.11 9.87 -18.81
CA LEU A 165 -26.14 8.49 -18.33
C LEU A 165 -27.15 8.28 -17.20
N GLY A 166 -27.40 7.00 -16.88
CA GLY A 166 -28.32 6.57 -15.83
C GLY A 166 -29.71 6.27 -16.35
N ASN A 167 -30.58 5.76 -15.49
CA ASN A 167 -31.96 5.43 -15.86
C ASN A 167 -32.74 6.63 -16.39
N ASP A 168 -32.54 7.78 -15.75
CA ASP A 168 -33.27 9.03 -16.01
C ASP A 168 -32.44 10.04 -16.82
N GLY A 169 -31.16 9.76 -17.08
CA GLY A 169 -30.28 10.62 -17.89
C GLY A 169 -29.73 11.83 -17.13
N GLU A 170 -29.55 11.71 -15.81
CA GLU A 170 -29.18 12.83 -14.95
C GLU A 170 -27.66 12.96 -14.71
N PHE A 171 -26.86 12.00 -15.17
CA PHE A 171 -25.45 11.91 -14.80
C PHE A 171 -24.53 11.97 -16.02
N ASN A 172 -23.48 12.79 -15.95
CA ASN A 172 -22.29 12.61 -16.77
C ASN A 172 -21.30 11.72 -16.00
N GLY A 173 -20.66 10.75 -16.66
CA GLY A 173 -19.80 9.79 -15.98
C GLY A 173 -19.24 8.68 -16.85
N GLU A 174 -18.67 7.68 -16.19
CA GLU A 174 -18.19 6.46 -16.82
C GLU A 174 -18.94 5.24 -16.29
N TYR A 175 -19.31 4.33 -17.18
CA TYR A 175 -19.71 2.99 -16.74
C TYR A 175 -18.50 2.25 -16.19
N ILE A 176 -18.72 1.48 -15.13
CA ILE A 176 -17.71 0.56 -14.61
C ILE A 176 -17.60 -0.66 -15.54
N VAL A 177 -16.83 -0.48 -16.62
CA VAL A 177 -16.50 -1.50 -17.62
C VAL A 177 -15.02 -1.41 -17.91
N ARG A 178 -14.30 -2.53 -17.75
CA ARG A 178 -12.84 -2.61 -17.94
C ARG A 178 -12.49 -3.54 -19.09
N LEU A 179 -11.35 -3.30 -19.72
CA LEU A 179 -10.76 -4.17 -20.73
C LEU A 179 -9.38 -4.64 -20.26
N GLY A 180 -9.25 -5.93 -19.97
CA GLY A 180 -7.99 -6.57 -19.66
C GLY A 180 -7.35 -7.17 -20.90
N LEU A 181 -6.07 -6.88 -21.12
CA LEU A 181 -5.27 -7.41 -22.22
C LEU A 181 -4.10 -8.24 -21.68
N GLY A 182 -3.96 -9.47 -22.18
CA GLY A 182 -2.80 -10.33 -21.94
C GLY A 182 -1.59 -9.88 -22.76
N GLN A 183 -1.07 -8.71 -22.40
CA GLN A 183 0.06 -8.05 -23.03
C GLN A 183 0.95 -7.41 -21.97
N TYR A 184 2.22 -7.16 -22.33
CA TYR A 184 3.15 -6.46 -21.46
C TYR A 184 2.81 -4.97 -21.33
N ALA A 185 2.87 -4.45 -20.10
CA ALA A 185 2.80 -3.01 -19.85
C ALA A 185 3.85 -2.27 -20.68
N ALA A 186 3.57 -1.02 -21.09
CA ALA A 186 4.50 -0.25 -21.94
C ALA A 186 5.79 0.12 -21.19
N VAL A 187 5.64 0.43 -19.90
CA VAL A 187 6.73 0.80 -19.01
C VAL A 187 6.41 0.33 -17.60
N GLY A 188 7.45 -0.12 -16.90
CA GLY A 188 7.43 -0.35 -15.47
C GLY A 188 8.73 0.12 -14.84
N VAL A 189 8.67 0.47 -13.55
CA VAL A 189 9.81 1.04 -12.82
C VAL A 189 10.09 0.23 -11.56
N LEU A 190 11.36 -0.16 -11.39
CA LEU A 190 11.93 -0.75 -10.18
C LEU A 190 12.94 0.24 -9.59
N TRP A 191 13.01 0.40 -8.27
CA TRP A 191 13.99 1.26 -7.62
C TRP A 191 14.47 0.74 -6.27
N SER A 192 15.71 1.07 -5.94
CA SER A 192 16.35 0.67 -4.68
C SER A 192 15.83 1.45 -3.48
N ASP A 193 16.16 0.98 -2.29
CA ASP A 193 16.18 1.83 -1.11
C ASP A 193 17.33 2.84 -1.15
N GLU A 194 17.30 3.79 -0.23
CA GLU A 194 18.38 4.74 0.00
C GLU A 194 19.58 3.99 0.61
N LEU A 195 20.62 3.74 -0.21
CA LEU A 195 21.78 2.93 0.17
C LEU A 195 22.88 3.81 0.77
N ALA A 196 23.33 3.50 1.99
CA ALA A 196 24.44 4.19 2.66
C ALA A 196 25.79 3.73 2.11
N ILE A 197 26.44 4.49 1.22
CA ILE A 197 27.71 4.13 0.57
C ILE A 197 28.79 3.77 1.61
N ALA A 198 28.79 4.44 2.77
CA ALA A 198 29.71 4.18 3.86
C ALA A 198 29.62 2.74 4.41
N SER A 199 28.49 2.05 4.22
CA SER A 199 28.33 0.64 4.56
C SER A 199 29.22 -0.29 3.73
N LEU A 200 29.77 0.18 2.60
CA LEU A 200 30.75 -0.57 1.80
C LEU A 200 32.17 -0.47 2.36
N ALA A 201 32.43 0.50 3.24
CA ALA A 201 33.75 0.77 3.81
C ALA A 201 34.04 -0.07 5.06
N GLY A 202 33.03 -0.61 5.73
CA GLY A 202 33.17 -1.41 6.95
C GLY A 202 32.01 -2.37 7.17
N SER A 203 32.23 -3.40 7.98
CA SER A 203 31.21 -4.41 8.33
C SER A 203 30.55 -4.19 9.69
N GLY A 204 30.94 -3.13 10.40
CA GLY A 204 30.42 -2.80 11.72
C GLY A 204 29.25 -1.82 11.67
N PRO A 205 28.49 -1.70 12.78
CA PRO A 205 27.37 -0.76 12.87
C PRO A 205 27.80 0.71 12.77
N ILE A 206 28.99 1.06 13.27
CA ILE A 206 29.56 2.41 13.16
C ILE A 206 30.27 2.52 11.81
N MET A 207 29.75 3.37 10.93
CA MET A 207 30.29 3.62 9.61
C MET A 207 31.42 4.66 9.67
N PRO A 208 32.47 4.53 8.85
CA PRO A 208 33.47 5.60 8.73
C PRO A 208 32.88 6.79 7.96
N THR A 209 33.43 7.99 8.18
CA THR A 209 33.16 9.12 7.29
C THR A 209 33.85 8.90 5.98
N ILE A 210 33.12 9.09 4.88
CA ILE A 210 33.63 8.93 3.53
C ILE A 210 33.49 10.21 2.72
N GLU A 211 34.39 10.38 1.77
CA GLU A 211 34.22 11.30 0.65
C GLU A 211 33.89 10.50 -0.61
N THR A 212 32.64 10.57 -1.07
CA THR A 212 32.26 9.88 -2.31
C THR A 212 32.85 10.60 -3.51
N ARG A 213 33.37 9.84 -4.47
CA ARG A 213 33.92 10.37 -5.73
C ARG A 213 32.97 10.12 -6.89
N SER A 214 32.54 8.87 -7.02
CA SER A 214 31.67 8.47 -8.13
C SER A 214 30.91 7.19 -7.85
N VAL A 215 29.84 6.98 -8.61
CA VAL A 215 29.07 5.74 -8.63
C VAL A 215 28.87 5.26 -10.06
N MET A 216 28.77 3.95 -10.27
CA MET A 216 28.57 3.34 -11.59
C MET A 216 27.67 2.12 -11.47
N LEU A 217 26.69 2.01 -12.34
CA LEU A 217 25.82 0.83 -12.45
C LEU A 217 26.38 -0.15 -13.47
N ALA A 218 26.21 -1.44 -13.19
CA ALA A 218 26.38 -2.54 -14.13
C ALA A 218 25.17 -3.48 -13.96
N ALA A 219 24.75 -4.19 -15.01
CA ALA A 219 23.58 -5.05 -14.96
C ALA A 219 23.67 -6.17 -15.99
N GLU A 220 23.15 -7.33 -15.62
CA GLU A 220 22.87 -8.43 -16.54
C GLU A 220 21.41 -8.35 -16.98
N ARG A 221 21.18 -8.36 -18.29
CA ARG A 221 19.86 -8.10 -18.87
C ARG A 221 19.70 -8.71 -20.26
N ASP A 222 18.46 -9.07 -20.57
CA ASP A 222 18.02 -9.35 -21.92
C ASP A 222 17.17 -8.18 -22.42
N THR A 223 17.58 -7.59 -23.54
CA THR A 223 16.80 -6.57 -24.25
C THR A 223 16.52 -7.06 -25.68
N PRO A 224 15.49 -7.89 -25.88
CA PRO A 224 15.02 -8.23 -27.23
C PRO A 224 14.71 -6.99 -28.08
N ALA A 225 14.55 -7.18 -29.39
CA ALA A 225 14.13 -6.09 -30.28
C ALA A 225 12.88 -5.38 -29.74
N GLU A 226 12.81 -4.06 -29.92
CA GLU A 226 11.70 -3.20 -29.46
C GLU A 226 11.57 -3.07 -27.93
N THR A 227 12.61 -3.47 -27.17
CA THR A 227 12.66 -3.30 -25.71
C THR A 227 13.90 -2.53 -25.26
N THR A 228 13.79 -1.83 -24.13
CA THR A 228 14.94 -1.15 -23.49
C THR A 228 14.89 -1.29 -21.97
N ILE A 229 16.06 -1.14 -21.35
CA ILE A 229 16.17 -0.88 -19.91
C ILE A 229 17.06 0.36 -19.72
N ASP A 230 16.47 1.42 -19.19
CA ASP A 230 17.15 2.68 -18.87
C ASP A 230 17.34 2.81 -17.36
N TYR A 231 18.42 3.43 -16.93
CA TYR A 231 18.73 3.60 -15.50
C TYR A 231 18.89 5.07 -15.14
N GLU A 232 18.52 5.39 -13.91
CA GLU A 232 18.80 6.68 -13.30
C GLU A 232 19.34 6.50 -11.89
N VAL A 233 20.13 7.48 -11.45
CA VAL A 233 20.73 7.54 -10.11
C VAL A 233 20.48 8.92 -9.51
N ARG A 234 20.28 8.96 -8.19
CA ARG A 234 20.36 10.18 -7.38
C ARG A 234 21.16 9.93 -6.13
N THR A 235 21.69 11.00 -5.55
CA THR A 235 22.57 10.97 -4.38
C THR A 235 22.18 12.06 -3.39
N GLY A 236 22.50 11.86 -2.12
CA GLY A 236 22.29 12.88 -1.10
C GLY A 236 23.12 12.66 0.16
N PRO A 237 23.14 13.66 1.07
CA PRO A 237 23.93 13.64 2.29
C PRO A 237 23.16 13.18 3.53
N VAL A 238 21.91 12.71 3.39
CA VAL A 238 21.08 12.27 4.52
C VAL A 238 20.39 10.94 4.21
N PRO A 239 19.97 10.16 5.22
CA PRO A 239 19.52 8.78 5.01
C PRO A 239 18.24 8.63 4.20
N SER A 240 17.39 9.65 4.22
CA SER A 240 16.09 9.67 3.53
C SER A 240 16.08 10.72 2.44
N TYR A 241 15.39 10.43 1.34
CA TYR A 241 15.20 11.43 0.29
C TYR A 241 14.47 12.68 0.79
N ASP A 242 15.14 13.82 0.73
CA ASP A 242 14.57 15.16 0.85
C ASP A 242 14.85 15.92 -0.45
N PRO A 243 13.83 16.41 -1.19
CA PRO A 243 14.02 17.16 -2.43
C PRO A 243 14.89 18.42 -2.29
N ASN A 244 15.09 18.94 -1.08
CA ASN A 244 15.94 20.11 -0.82
C ASN A 244 17.41 19.75 -0.56
N GLN A 245 17.70 18.50 -0.20
CA GLN A 245 19.05 18.04 0.17
C GLN A 245 19.62 17.01 -0.80
N TRP A 246 18.76 16.26 -1.49
CA TRP A 246 19.16 15.27 -2.49
C TRP A 246 19.15 15.85 -3.90
N ASP A 247 20.01 15.30 -4.74
CA ASP A 247 19.98 15.58 -6.18
C ASP A 247 18.69 15.07 -6.84
N ALA A 248 18.32 15.72 -7.93
CA ALA A 248 17.37 15.16 -8.88
C ALA A 248 17.91 13.86 -9.52
N TRP A 249 17.01 13.03 -10.03
CA TRP A 249 17.38 11.86 -10.81
C TRP A 249 18.19 12.25 -12.05
N ARG A 250 19.28 11.54 -12.30
CA ARG A 250 20.16 11.72 -13.46
C ARG A 250 20.29 10.41 -14.23
N PRO A 251 20.26 10.42 -15.58
CA PRO A 251 20.54 9.23 -16.37
C PRO A 251 21.88 8.60 -16.00
N ALA A 252 21.89 7.28 -15.84
CA ALA A 252 23.08 6.51 -15.52
C ALA A 252 23.49 5.68 -16.74
N SER A 253 24.75 5.85 -17.16
CA SER A 253 25.37 4.99 -18.18
C SER A 253 26.04 3.81 -17.50
N MET A 254 25.98 2.65 -18.16
CA MET A 254 26.65 1.43 -17.71
C MET A 254 28.16 1.47 -18.00
N ASP A 255 28.60 2.37 -18.89
CA ASP A 255 29.98 2.45 -19.37
C ASP A 255 30.76 3.61 -18.73
N ARG A 256 30.09 4.49 -17.98
CA ARG A 256 30.71 5.69 -17.43
C ARG A 256 30.26 5.96 -15.99
N PRO A 257 31.20 6.18 -15.05
CA PRO A 257 30.86 6.60 -13.70
C PRO A 257 30.24 8.00 -13.68
N LEU A 258 29.30 8.20 -12.76
CA LEU A 258 28.72 9.49 -12.41
C LEU A 258 29.50 10.10 -11.26
N ASP A 259 29.96 11.34 -11.42
CA ASP A 259 30.59 12.09 -10.34
C ASP A 259 29.54 12.43 -9.26
N VAL A 260 29.96 12.28 -8.01
CA VAL A 260 29.12 12.47 -6.82
C VAL A 260 29.79 13.53 -5.93
N PRO A 261 29.03 14.50 -5.39
CA PRO A 261 29.55 15.44 -4.39
C PRO A 261 30.21 14.72 -3.21
N ALA A 262 31.29 15.29 -2.69
CA ALA A 262 32.13 14.63 -1.69
C ALA A 262 31.37 14.31 -0.40
N ASP A 263 30.43 15.17 -0.01
CA ASP A 263 29.57 15.06 1.16
C ASP A 263 28.36 14.13 0.99
N HIS A 264 28.04 13.71 -0.24
CA HIS A 264 26.98 12.75 -0.49
C HIS A 264 27.46 11.34 -0.15
N HIS A 265 26.77 10.68 0.77
CA HIS A 265 27.11 9.33 1.23
C HIS A 265 25.91 8.38 1.19
N TYR A 266 24.79 8.84 0.63
CA TYR A 266 23.64 8.01 0.25
C TYR A 266 23.41 8.04 -1.26
N VAL A 267 22.94 6.91 -1.80
CA VAL A 267 22.65 6.73 -3.22
C VAL A 267 21.39 5.91 -3.43
N GLN A 268 20.65 6.24 -4.47
CA GLN A 268 19.52 5.45 -4.93
C GLN A 268 19.58 5.30 -6.45
N TRP A 269 19.13 4.16 -6.95
CA TRP A 269 19.03 3.90 -8.38
C TRP A 269 17.61 3.45 -8.74
N ARG A 270 17.22 3.66 -10.00
CA ARG A 270 15.99 3.10 -10.57
C ARG A 270 16.20 2.61 -12.00
N ALA A 271 15.45 1.58 -12.39
CA ALA A 271 15.46 0.96 -13.70
C ALA A 271 14.06 1.08 -14.34
N PHE A 272 14.01 1.58 -15.57
CA PHE A 272 12.81 1.66 -16.40
C PHE A 272 12.86 0.55 -17.44
N LEU A 273 11.99 -0.44 -17.31
CA LEU A 273 11.78 -1.46 -18.33
C LEU A 273 10.77 -0.93 -19.34
N ARG A 274 11.04 -1.07 -20.64
CA ARG A 274 10.17 -0.55 -21.71
C ARG A 274 9.99 -1.56 -22.84
N THR A 275 8.82 -1.53 -23.46
CA THR A 275 8.57 -2.27 -24.71
C THR A 275 7.63 -1.53 -25.64
N ASP A 276 7.99 -1.45 -26.91
CA ASP A 276 7.11 -0.99 -27.99
C ASP A 276 6.29 -2.15 -28.56
N ASP A 277 6.80 -3.39 -28.52
CA ASP A 277 6.04 -4.61 -28.83
C ASP A 277 5.33 -5.13 -27.56
N PRO A 278 3.99 -5.03 -27.46
CA PRO A 278 3.24 -5.49 -26.29
C PRO A 278 3.31 -7.01 -26.06
N LEU A 279 3.88 -7.79 -26.98
CA LEU A 279 4.09 -9.23 -26.84
C LEU A 279 5.51 -9.59 -26.37
N VAL A 280 6.42 -8.63 -26.25
CA VAL A 280 7.81 -8.87 -25.83
C VAL A 280 8.13 -8.04 -24.58
N THR A 281 9.02 -8.54 -23.73
CA THR A 281 9.41 -7.87 -22.48
C THR A 281 10.93 -7.91 -22.31
N PRO A 282 11.58 -6.82 -21.88
CA PRO A 282 12.96 -6.87 -21.41
C PRO A 282 13.03 -7.60 -20.07
N LYS A 283 14.20 -8.15 -19.75
CA LYS A 283 14.46 -8.86 -18.49
C LYS A 283 15.70 -8.30 -17.80
N LEU A 284 15.59 -8.04 -16.50
CA LEU A 284 16.71 -7.66 -15.64
C LEU A 284 17.06 -8.82 -14.71
N HIS A 285 18.26 -9.39 -14.87
CA HIS A 285 18.73 -10.54 -14.10
C HIS A 285 19.51 -10.12 -12.85
N SER A 286 20.32 -9.07 -12.96
CA SER A 286 21.08 -8.56 -11.83
C SER A 286 21.47 -7.10 -12.02
N ILE A 287 21.80 -6.43 -10.92
CA ILE A 287 22.38 -5.09 -10.93
C ILE A 287 23.47 -4.97 -9.87
N SER A 288 24.55 -4.28 -10.23
CA SER A 288 25.66 -3.94 -9.35
C SER A 288 25.82 -2.43 -9.33
N LEU A 289 25.97 -1.86 -8.14
CA LEU A 289 26.30 -0.45 -7.94
C LEU A 289 27.70 -0.37 -7.36
N THR A 290 28.67 0.03 -8.18
CA THR A 290 30.04 0.28 -7.72
C THR A 290 30.17 1.72 -7.25
N ALA A 291 30.65 1.93 -6.03
CA ALA A 291 31.03 3.23 -5.50
C ALA A 291 32.55 3.35 -5.39
N LYS A 292 33.06 4.54 -5.71
CA LYS A 292 34.44 4.95 -5.42
C LYS A 292 34.42 6.06 -4.40
N PHE A 293 35.18 5.90 -3.33
CA PHE A 293 35.21 6.85 -2.21
C PHE A 293 36.55 6.79 -1.49
N ASN A 294 36.85 7.82 -0.72
CA ASN A 294 37.95 7.84 0.24
C ASN A 294 37.38 7.76 1.66
N THR A 295 38.06 7.07 2.57
CA THR A 295 37.76 7.18 4.01
C THR A 295 38.46 8.42 4.57
N VAL A 296 37.69 9.34 5.15
CA VAL A 296 38.20 10.57 5.78
C VAL A 296 38.71 10.26 7.18
N THR A 297 37.91 9.50 7.94
CA THR A 297 38.31 9.00 9.25
C THR A 297 39.15 7.73 9.09
N ARG A 298 40.17 7.58 9.95
CA ARG A 298 40.96 6.34 9.97
C ARG A 298 40.05 5.17 10.38
N PRO A 299 40.28 3.95 9.86
CA PRO A 299 39.58 2.76 10.34
C PRO A 299 39.63 2.75 11.86
N ALA A 300 38.50 2.44 12.50
CA ALA A 300 38.32 2.50 13.95
C ALA A 300 39.62 2.11 14.65
N ASN A 301 40.29 3.08 15.28
CA ASN A 301 41.05 2.71 16.45
C ASN A 301 40.02 2.02 17.35
N ASP A 302 40.35 0.84 17.89
CA ASP A 302 39.51 -0.03 18.73
C ASP A 302 38.97 0.65 20.03
N THR A 303 38.97 1.98 20.08
CA THR A 303 38.52 2.79 21.22
C THR A 303 37.03 2.63 21.44
N THR A 304 36.19 2.58 20.41
CA THR A 304 34.72 2.47 20.56
C THR A 304 34.19 1.14 20.03
N ARG A 305 33.62 0.33 20.92
CA ARG A 305 32.98 -0.95 20.60
C ARG A 305 31.49 -0.90 20.89
N VAL A 306 30.65 -1.24 19.91
CA VAL A 306 29.21 -1.39 20.14
C VAL A 306 28.94 -2.61 21.02
N THR A 307 28.23 -2.41 22.13
CA THR A 307 27.83 -3.46 23.06
C THR A 307 26.37 -3.87 22.88
N ARG A 308 25.53 -2.97 22.36
CA ARG A 308 24.12 -3.23 22.04
C ARG A 308 23.65 -2.31 20.92
N PHE A 309 22.85 -2.84 20.00
CA PHE A 309 22.28 -2.06 18.90
C PHE A 309 20.86 -2.54 18.57
N ASP A 310 19.91 -2.07 19.36
CA ASP A 310 18.48 -2.34 19.16
C ASP A 310 17.93 -1.24 18.25
N ASN A 311 18.24 -1.36 16.96
CA ASN A 311 17.92 -0.34 15.97
C ASN A 311 16.71 -0.75 15.14
N GLN A 312 15.71 0.14 15.05
CA GLN A 312 14.53 -0.12 14.22
C GLN A 312 14.88 -0.04 12.73
N LYS A 313 14.26 -0.89 11.91
CA LYS A 313 14.45 -0.91 10.44
C LYS A 313 13.31 -0.20 9.74
N ILE A 314 13.58 0.90 9.04
CA ILE A 314 12.54 1.58 8.26
C ILE A 314 12.22 0.78 6.99
N VAL A 315 10.98 0.32 6.90
CA VAL A 315 10.38 -0.32 5.72
C VAL A 315 9.41 0.66 5.08
N ARG A 316 9.44 0.77 3.74
CA ARG A 316 8.58 1.67 2.96
C ARG A 316 7.77 0.88 1.93
N SER A 317 6.53 1.29 1.71
CA SER A 317 5.70 0.80 0.61
C SER A 317 6.17 1.40 -0.72
N SER A 318 5.96 0.67 -1.82
CA SER A 318 6.09 1.20 -3.17
C SER A 318 4.94 2.15 -3.53
N TYR A 319 3.82 2.05 -2.80
CA TYR A 319 2.61 2.83 -3.02
C TYR A 319 2.55 4.02 -2.08
N VAL A 320 2.03 5.14 -2.59
CA VAL A 320 1.74 6.31 -1.76
C VAL A 320 0.53 5.99 -0.87
N TYR A 321 0.64 6.34 0.40
CA TYR A 321 -0.46 6.22 1.35
C TYR A 321 -0.87 7.59 1.89
N HIS A 322 -2.16 7.92 1.79
CA HIS A 322 -2.67 9.21 2.26
C HIS A 322 -3.14 9.13 3.71
N TYR A 323 -2.31 9.65 4.61
CA TYR A 323 -2.58 9.67 6.04
C TYR A 323 -3.56 10.78 6.46
N GLN A 324 -4.43 10.44 7.41
CA GLN A 324 -5.21 11.41 8.17
C GLN A 324 -4.26 12.35 8.93
N LYS A 325 -4.39 13.64 8.68
CA LYS A 325 -3.65 14.70 9.38
C LYS A 325 -4.42 15.14 10.63
N PRO A 326 -3.77 15.78 11.63
CA PRO A 326 -4.51 16.49 12.67
C PRO A 326 -5.53 17.44 12.05
N SER A 327 -6.77 17.39 12.52
CA SER A 327 -7.86 18.22 11.99
C SER A 327 -8.88 18.57 13.08
N PRO A 328 -9.62 19.69 12.93
CA PRO A 328 -10.68 20.05 13.87
C PRO A 328 -11.78 18.98 13.99
N ARG A 329 -11.97 18.16 12.94
CA ARG A 329 -12.94 17.06 12.96
C ARG A 329 -12.47 15.90 13.84
N LEU A 330 -11.17 15.56 13.80
CA LEU A 330 -10.59 14.60 14.74
C LEU A 330 -10.68 15.12 16.18
N ASP A 331 -10.39 16.40 16.42
CA ASP A 331 -10.50 17.00 17.75
C ASP A 331 -11.96 16.92 18.25
N THR A 332 -12.92 17.29 17.41
CA THR A 332 -14.36 17.18 17.72
C THR A 332 -14.76 15.75 18.02
N LEU A 333 -14.31 14.77 17.22
CA LEU A 333 -14.57 13.35 17.43
C LEU A 333 -14.02 12.88 18.79
N ARG A 334 -12.77 13.24 19.10
CA ARG A 334 -12.12 12.89 20.37
C ARG A 334 -12.85 13.48 21.57
N GLU A 335 -13.19 14.76 21.51
CA GLU A 335 -13.80 15.50 22.62
C GLU A 335 -15.27 15.12 22.85
N LYS A 336 -16.09 15.14 21.77
CA LYS A 336 -17.52 14.86 21.84
C LYS A 336 -17.82 13.49 22.44
N TYR A 337 -17.02 12.48 22.08
CA TYR A 337 -17.22 11.10 22.52
C TYR A 337 -16.26 10.66 23.63
N ARG A 338 -15.41 11.57 24.15
CA ARG A 338 -14.47 11.30 25.26
C ARG A 338 -13.55 10.09 24.98
N ILE A 339 -13.04 10.01 23.75
CA ILE A 339 -12.29 8.83 23.25
C ILE A 339 -11.04 8.54 24.09
N ASN A 340 -10.40 9.57 24.65
CA ASN A 340 -9.26 9.40 25.57
C ASN A 340 -9.59 8.52 26.79
N GLU A 341 -10.83 8.60 27.30
CA GLU A 341 -11.26 7.85 28.48
C GLU A 341 -11.69 6.42 28.13
N ILE A 342 -12.20 6.23 26.91
CA ILE A 342 -12.60 4.92 26.38
C ILE A 342 -11.37 4.06 26.10
N ALA A 343 -10.37 4.61 25.42
CA ALA A 343 -9.13 3.93 25.10
C ALA A 343 -8.16 3.92 26.29
N ALA A 344 -8.64 3.46 27.44
CA ALA A 344 -7.83 3.26 28.64
C ALA A 344 -7.11 1.91 28.58
N GLY A 345 -5.87 1.87 29.06
CA GLY A 345 -5.04 0.66 29.06
C GLY A 345 -3.57 0.97 29.34
N GLU A 346 -2.84 -0.02 29.80
CA GLU A 346 -1.40 0.06 30.07
C GLU A 346 -0.59 -0.01 28.77
N ASP A 347 -1.00 -0.91 27.88
CA ASP A 347 -0.40 -1.16 26.56
C ASP A 347 -1.34 -0.79 25.40
N ASP A 348 -0.81 -0.77 24.18
CA ASP A 348 -1.54 -0.46 22.96
C ASP A 348 -2.70 -1.45 22.72
N LEU A 349 -2.52 -2.75 22.98
CA LEU A 349 -3.55 -3.76 22.71
C LEU A 349 -4.78 -3.54 23.59
N GLN A 350 -4.59 -3.31 24.89
CA GLN A 350 -5.67 -3.01 25.83
C GLN A 350 -6.46 -1.78 25.39
N ARG A 351 -5.75 -0.69 25.02
CA ARG A 351 -6.39 0.55 24.56
C ARG A 351 -7.19 0.33 23.27
N LEU A 352 -6.63 -0.41 22.32
CA LEU A 352 -7.24 -0.67 21.02
C LEU A 352 -8.42 -1.65 21.12
N VAL A 353 -8.33 -2.66 22.00
CA VAL A 353 -9.45 -3.57 22.31
C VAL A 353 -10.61 -2.81 22.96
N ALA A 354 -10.33 -1.97 23.98
CA ALA A 354 -11.36 -1.15 24.62
C ALA A 354 -12.05 -0.23 23.61
N LEU A 355 -11.27 0.37 22.70
CA LEU A 355 -11.80 1.21 21.64
C LEU A 355 -12.63 0.44 20.62
N ARG A 356 -12.21 -0.77 20.23
CA ARG A 356 -12.95 -1.66 19.31
C ARG A 356 -14.30 -2.03 19.89
N ASP A 357 -14.33 -2.44 21.15
CA ASP A 357 -15.55 -2.86 21.83
C ASP A 357 -16.55 -1.72 21.95
N TRP A 358 -16.07 -0.55 22.40
CA TRP A 358 -16.90 0.65 22.48
C TRP A 358 -17.44 1.04 21.11
N THR A 359 -16.59 1.02 20.07
CA THR A 359 -17.01 1.33 18.70
C THR A 359 -18.13 0.39 18.25
N ARG A 360 -18.02 -0.92 18.48
CA ARG A 360 -19.07 -1.88 18.12
C ARG A 360 -20.37 -1.61 18.88
N GLY A 361 -20.28 -1.18 20.14
CA GLY A 361 -21.43 -0.85 20.98
C GLY A 361 -22.23 0.39 20.52
N MET A 362 -21.69 1.21 19.62
CA MET A 362 -22.38 2.40 19.10
C MET A 362 -23.52 2.07 18.12
N TRP A 363 -23.64 0.81 17.70
CA TRP A 363 -24.71 0.32 16.85
C TRP A 363 -25.69 -0.52 17.65
N SER A 364 -26.97 -0.13 17.63
CA SER A 364 -28.08 -0.94 18.19
C SER A 364 -28.16 -2.31 17.51
N ASP A 365 -28.04 -2.30 16.19
CA ASP A 365 -28.13 -3.44 15.27
C ASP A 365 -26.94 -3.39 14.29
N GLY A 366 -26.49 -4.54 13.79
CA GLY A 366 -25.34 -4.73 12.92
C GLY A 366 -25.59 -4.32 11.47
N TRP A 367 -26.58 -4.93 10.82
CA TRP A 367 -26.97 -4.57 9.45
C TRP A 367 -28.45 -4.26 9.37
N VAL A 368 -28.80 -2.97 9.26
CA VAL A 368 -30.19 -2.53 9.13
C VAL A 368 -30.41 -1.89 7.77
N ASP A 369 -31.30 -2.50 6.99
CA ASP A 369 -31.97 -1.84 5.88
C ASP A 369 -33.27 -1.23 6.41
N GLY A 370 -33.21 0.05 6.78
CA GLY A 370 -34.33 0.84 7.30
C GLY A 370 -35.17 1.48 6.19
N GLU A 371 -36.33 2.02 6.57
CA GLU A 371 -37.28 2.68 5.65
C GLU A 371 -36.69 3.88 4.89
N TYR A 372 -35.60 4.48 5.40
CA TYR A 372 -34.93 5.66 4.85
C TYR A 372 -33.49 5.41 4.36
N SER A 373 -32.98 4.15 4.43
CA SER A 373 -31.57 3.74 4.29
C SER A 373 -30.70 4.59 3.35
N LEU A 374 -30.03 5.61 3.90
CA LEU A 374 -28.93 6.30 3.24
C LEU A 374 -27.64 5.51 3.50
N CYS A 375 -26.86 5.20 2.47
CA CYS A 375 -25.48 4.75 2.66
C CYS A 375 -24.65 5.97 3.09
N ALA A 376 -24.15 5.97 4.33
CA ALA A 376 -23.32 7.08 4.81
C ALA A 376 -21.95 7.08 4.11
N PRO A 377 -21.29 8.24 3.99
CA PRO A 377 -19.84 8.26 3.80
C PRO A 377 -19.15 7.62 5.00
N MET A 378 -17.90 7.18 4.81
CA MET A 378 -17.03 6.74 5.91
C MET A 378 -16.62 7.92 6.82
N ASP A 379 -17.56 8.37 7.66
CA ASP A 379 -17.44 9.55 8.52
C ASP A 379 -18.01 9.24 9.91
N ALA A 380 -17.14 9.07 10.91
CA ALA A 380 -17.51 8.69 12.26
C ALA A 380 -18.44 9.70 12.95
N LEU A 381 -18.29 11.01 12.69
CA LEU A 381 -19.16 12.03 13.29
C LEU A 381 -20.59 11.88 12.79
N LEU A 382 -20.76 11.67 11.48
CA LEU A 382 -22.07 11.47 10.87
C LEU A 382 -22.69 10.13 11.28
N ILE A 383 -21.89 9.06 11.22
CA ILE A 383 -22.34 7.71 11.52
C ILE A 383 -22.78 7.61 12.99
N PHE A 384 -22.03 8.15 13.94
CA PHE A 384 -22.42 8.11 15.36
C PHE A 384 -23.68 8.94 15.66
N ASP A 385 -24.00 9.96 14.86
CA ASP A 385 -25.22 10.75 15.04
C ASP A 385 -26.47 10.07 14.42
N LEU A 386 -26.29 9.17 13.44
CA LEU A 386 -27.40 8.60 12.66
C LEU A 386 -27.61 7.10 12.86
N ALA A 387 -26.55 6.34 13.14
CA ALA A 387 -26.61 4.89 13.30
C ALA A 387 -27.47 4.43 14.49
N PRO A 388 -27.45 5.08 15.68
CA PRO A 388 -28.29 4.67 16.81
C PRO A 388 -29.80 4.76 16.54
N GLU A 389 -30.20 5.56 15.55
CA GLU A 389 -31.60 5.71 15.12
C GLU A 389 -31.93 4.92 13.84
N ASN A 390 -31.03 4.03 13.39
CA ASN A 390 -31.18 3.23 12.16
C ASN A 390 -31.49 4.09 10.91
N LYS A 391 -30.97 5.34 10.86
CA LYS A 391 -31.19 6.28 9.75
C LYS A 391 -30.19 6.14 8.60
N VAL A 392 -29.09 5.42 8.82
CA VAL A 392 -28.08 5.14 7.81
C VAL A 392 -27.78 3.65 7.79
N SER A 393 -27.55 3.11 6.59
CA SER A 393 -27.02 1.76 6.44
C SER A 393 -25.52 1.79 6.68
N ALA A 394 -25.05 1.01 7.65
CA ALA A 394 -23.63 0.71 7.84
C ALA A 394 -23.35 -0.71 7.36
N PHE A 395 -22.12 -0.98 6.93
CA PHE A 395 -21.64 -2.31 6.57
C PHE A 395 -20.23 -2.50 7.11
N CYS A 396 -19.65 -3.69 6.97
CA CYS A 396 -18.34 -4.06 7.54
C CYS A 396 -17.23 -2.99 7.38
N GLY A 397 -17.13 -2.34 6.22
CA GLY A 397 -16.19 -1.24 5.97
C GLY A 397 -16.42 0.01 6.83
N HIS A 398 -17.66 0.34 7.18
CA HIS A 398 -18.00 1.45 8.07
C HIS A 398 -17.52 1.19 9.50
N TYR A 399 -17.70 -0.02 10.02
CA TYR A 399 -17.19 -0.39 11.34
C TYR A 399 -15.67 -0.24 11.42
N GLY A 400 -14.95 -0.76 10.43
CA GLY A 400 -13.49 -0.62 10.35
C GLY A 400 -13.06 0.85 10.18
N GLY A 401 -13.77 1.62 9.37
CA GLY A 401 -13.49 3.04 9.13
C GLY A 401 -13.69 3.90 10.38
N VAL A 402 -14.80 3.72 11.09
CA VAL A 402 -15.09 4.47 12.32
C VAL A 402 -14.07 4.15 13.41
N PHE A 403 -13.76 2.87 13.64
CA PHE A 403 -12.70 2.48 14.58
C PHE A 403 -11.37 3.13 14.21
N SER A 404 -11.00 3.10 12.93
CA SER A 404 -9.77 3.71 12.45
C SER A 404 -9.72 5.22 12.73
N GLN A 405 -10.82 5.93 12.54
CA GLN A 405 -10.92 7.38 12.81
C GLN A 405 -10.86 7.70 14.30
N CYS A 406 -11.47 6.88 15.14
CA CYS A 406 -11.34 7.01 16.58
C CYS A 406 -9.90 6.78 17.04
N ALA A 407 -9.21 5.77 16.51
CA ALA A 407 -7.80 5.50 16.81
C ALA A 407 -6.89 6.66 16.32
N GLN A 408 -7.15 7.20 15.14
CA GLN A 408 -6.43 8.38 14.60
C GLN A 408 -6.57 9.62 15.49
N SER A 409 -7.73 9.82 16.12
CA SER A 409 -7.95 10.94 17.03
C SER A 409 -7.02 10.92 18.25
N LEU A 410 -6.50 9.74 18.60
CA LEU A 410 -5.53 9.50 19.67
C LEU A 410 -4.07 9.50 19.18
N GLY A 411 -3.83 9.71 17.89
CA GLY A 411 -2.50 9.66 17.28
C GLY A 411 -2.01 8.26 16.87
N TYR A 412 -2.87 7.23 16.88
CA TYR A 412 -2.58 5.96 16.21
C TYR A 412 -2.79 6.09 14.70
N ASN A 413 -2.33 5.08 13.94
CA ASN A 413 -2.68 4.95 12.54
C ASN A 413 -3.54 3.69 12.36
N GLY A 414 -4.84 3.88 12.14
CA GLY A 414 -5.78 2.83 11.72
C GLY A 414 -6.07 2.91 10.22
N ARG A 415 -6.43 1.78 9.61
CA ARG A 415 -6.75 1.67 8.18
C ARG A 415 -7.79 0.58 7.93
N VAL A 416 -8.54 0.72 6.83
CA VAL A 416 -9.49 -0.31 6.39
C VAL A 416 -8.79 -1.31 5.49
N VAL A 417 -8.96 -2.59 5.80
CA VAL A 417 -8.49 -3.74 5.03
C VAL A 417 -9.70 -4.59 4.65
N CYS A 418 -9.67 -5.18 3.46
CA CYS A 418 -10.77 -5.97 2.92
C CYS A 418 -10.29 -7.32 2.45
N GLY A 419 -10.93 -8.36 3.00
CA GLY A 419 -10.81 -9.73 2.53
C GLY A 419 -11.95 -10.12 1.60
N ARG A 420 -12.24 -11.41 1.49
CA ARG A 420 -13.33 -11.96 0.68
C ARG A 420 -14.70 -11.55 1.25
N GLY A 421 -15.30 -10.53 0.64
CA GLY A 421 -16.66 -10.07 0.96
C GLY A 421 -16.82 -9.50 2.37
N HIS A 422 -15.71 -9.12 3.02
CA HIS A 422 -15.70 -8.61 4.38
C HIS A 422 -14.56 -7.60 4.55
N ALA A 423 -14.85 -6.47 5.19
CA ALA A 423 -13.89 -5.43 5.50
C ALA A 423 -13.81 -5.20 7.02
N TYR A 424 -12.63 -4.84 7.48
CA TYR A 424 -12.31 -4.69 8.90
C TYR A 424 -11.17 -3.66 9.04
N ALA A 425 -10.70 -3.42 10.26
CA ALA A 425 -9.60 -2.50 10.50
C ALA A 425 -8.28 -3.24 10.73
N GLU A 426 -7.18 -2.59 10.36
CA GLU A 426 -5.87 -2.83 10.94
C GLU A 426 -5.36 -1.55 11.57
N VAL A 427 -4.59 -1.65 12.65
CA VAL A 427 -4.02 -0.50 13.36
C VAL A 427 -2.58 -0.82 13.74
N TRP A 428 -1.69 0.16 13.64
CA TRP A 428 -0.30 0.01 14.06
C TRP A 428 -0.19 0.01 15.59
N SER A 429 0.50 -0.98 16.13
CA SER A 429 0.89 -1.05 17.54
C SER A 429 2.41 -0.95 17.66
N ASP A 430 2.88 -0.05 18.52
CA ASP A 430 4.30 0.08 18.82
C ASP A 430 4.80 -1.07 19.69
N ASP A 431 3.97 -1.56 20.61
CA ASP A 431 4.31 -2.65 21.52
C ASP A 431 4.61 -3.95 20.74
N PHE A 432 3.90 -4.18 19.64
CA PHE A 432 4.13 -5.33 18.75
C PHE A 432 4.97 -5.00 17.50
N GLN A 433 5.26 -3.71 17.26
CA GLN A 433 6.01 -3.22 16.10
C GLN A 433 5.44 -3.67 14.76
N LYS A 434 4.10 -3.74 14.66
CA LYS A 434 3.39 -4.23 13.48
C LYS A 434 1.96 -3.68 13.42
N TRP A 435 1.36 -3.82 12.24
CA TRP A 435 -0.08 -3.71 12.07
C TRP A 435 -0.77 -4.92 12.69
N ILE A 436 -1.86 -4.70 13.42
CA ILE A 436 -2.69 -5.73 14.06
C ILE A 436 -4.14 -5.59 13.60
N LEU A 437 -4.81 -6.71 13.38
CA LEU A 437 -6.20 -6.74 12.90
C LEU A 437 -7.19 -6.48 14.05
N MET A 438 -8.21 -5.68 13.77
CA MET A 438 -9.37 -5.44 14.63
C MET A 438 -10.65 -5.60 13.81
N ASP A 439 -11.37 -6.70 14.01
CA ASP A 439 -12.68 -6.92 13.38
C ASP A 439 -13.78 -6.39 14.29
N VAL A 440 -14.20 -5.16 13.98
CA VAL A 440 -15.17 -4.40 14.78
C VAL A 440 -16.60 -4.87 14.52
N GLY A 441 -16.90 -5.39 13.32
CA GLY A 441 -18.27 -5.75 12.88
C GLY A 441 -18.32 -7.03 12.04
N PRO A 442 -17.89 -8.20 12.56
CA PRO A 442 -17.73 -9.46 11.84
C PRO A 442 -19.01 -10.16 11.39
N ALA A 443 -20.19 -9.81 11.89
CA ALA A 443 -21.42 -10.59 11.72
C ALA A 443 -22.50 -9.81 10.93
N VAL A 444 -23.25 -10.55 10.10
CA VAL A 444 -24.45 -10.06 9.40
C VAL A 444 -25.74 -10.45 10.14
N ASP A 445 -25.66 -11.43 11.05
CA ASP A 445 -26.73 -11.91 11.90
C ASP A 445 -26.48 -11.54 13.37
N ASP A 446 -27.30 -10.60 13.86
CA ASP A 446 -27.11 -9.84 15.11
C ASP A 446 -27.43 -10.59 16.42
N VAL A 447 -26.93 -11.81 16.60
CA VAL A 447 -27.23 -12.53 17.85
C VAL A 447 -26.33 -12.10 19.02
N ALA A 448 -25.17 -11.46 18.79
CA ALA A 448 -24.21 -11.22 19.89
C ALA A 448 -23.35 -9.94 19.83
N GLN A 449 -23.63 -8.97 18.94
CA GLN A 449 -22.80 -7.76 18.78
C GLN A 449 -21.28 -8.06 18.76
N LEU A 450 -20.91 -9.17 18.11
CA LEU A 450 -19.55 -9.70 18.18
C LEU A 450 -18.56 -8.72 17.59
N ASN A 451 -17.36 -8.72 18.15
CA ASN A 451 -16.14 -8.12 17.61
C ASN A 451 -14.97 -8.98 18.12
N TYR A 452 -13.88 -9.06 17.36
CA TYR A 452 -12.73 -9.88 17.74
C TYR A 452 -11.45 -9.45 17.02
N HIS A 453 -10.33 -10.03 17.47
CA HIS A 453 -9.09 -10.10 16.71
C HIS A 453 -8.58 -11.55 16.79
N TYR A 454 -7.45 -11.82 16.15
CA TYR A 454 -6.81 -13.13 16.19
C TYR A 454 -5.45 -13.02 16.86
N GLU A 455 -5.13 -13.97 17.72
CA GLU A 455 -3.82 -14.10 18.35
C GLU A 455 -3.20 -15.44 17.94
N HIS A 456 -1.89 -15.48 17.77
CA HIS A 456 -1.10 -16.71 17.72
C HIS A 456 -0.13 -16.71 18.89
N ASP A 457 -0.29 -17.63 19.84
CA ASP A 457 0.49 -17.67 21.08
C ASP A 457 0.51 -16.33 21.84
N GLY A 458 -0.64 -15.63 21.88
CA GLY A 458 -0.80 -14.33 22.54
C GLY A 458 -0.28 -13.13 21.74
N ILE A 459 0.19 -13.32 20.50
CA ILE A 459 0.62 -12.22 19.61
C ILE A 459 -0.49 -11.94 18.59
N PRO A 460 -1.03 -10.70 18.53
CA PRO A 460 -2.04 -10.34 17.55
C PRO A 460 -1.55 -10.49 16.10
N LEU A 461 -2.42 -11.05 15.26
CA LEU A 461 -2.18 -11.29 13.84
C LEU A 461 -2.72 -10.15 12.97
N ASN A 462 -2.13 -10.01 11.79
CA ASN A 462 -2.65 -9.21 10.69
C ASN A 462 -3.24 -10.08 9.57
N SER A 463 -3.83 -9.43 8.56
CA SER A 463 -4.54 -10.14 7.48
C SER A 463 -3.65 -11.03 6.63
N LEU A 464 -2.42 -10.61 6.33
CA LEU A 464 -1.50 -11.40 5.51
C LEU A 464 -0.99 -12.61 6.27
N GLU A 465 -0.77 -12.50 7.57
CA GLU A 465 -0.41 -13.65 8.41
C GLU A 465 -1.56 -14.67 8.50
N LEU A 466 -2.81 -14.20 8.56
CA LEU A 466 -3.99 -15.07 8.49
C LEU A 466 -4.15 -15.70 7.11
N HIS A 467 -3.86 -14.95 6.04
CA HIS A 467 -3.87 -15.45 4.67
C HIS A 467 -2.82 -16.55 4.45
N GLN A 468 -1.59 -16.33 4.90
CA GLN A 468 -0.51 -17.32 4.81
C GLN A 468 -0.85 -18.60 5.57
N ARG A 469 -1.42 -18.47 6.77
CA ARG A 469 -1.91 -19.62 7.57
C ARG A 469 -3.03 -20.37 6.87
N LEU A 470 -3.98 -19.65 6.25
CA LEU A 470 -5.02 -20.25 5.43
C LEU A 470 -4.46 -21.08 4.27
N LEU A 471 -3.42 -20.59 3.59
CA LEU A 471 -2.78 -21.32 2.50
C LEU A 471 -1.97 -22.53 2.98
N ALA A 472 -1.36 -22.44 4.16
CA ALA A 472 -0.60 -23.52 4.77
C ALA A 472 -1.48 -24.55 5.50
N ASP A 473 -2.77 -24.25 5.72
CA ASP A 473 -3.67 -24.95 6.63
C ASP A 473 -3.08 -25.11 8.05
N ASP A 474 -2.41 -24.05 8.52
CA ASP A 474 -1.71 -24.00 9.81
C ASP A 474 -2.42 -23.07 10.79
N TRP A 475 -3.17 -23.68 11.71
CA TRP A 475 -4.00 -22.98 12.70
C TRP A 475 -3.61 -23.30 14.14
N ASP A 476 -2.52 -24.05 14.35
CA ASP A 476 -2.07 -24.37 15.69
C ASP A 476 -1.72 -23.08 16.44
N GLY A 477 -2.08 -23.03 17.74
CA GLY A 477 -1.90 -21.83 18.57
C GLY A 477 -2.74 -20.59 18.18
N VAL A 478 -3.60 -20.66 17.15
CA VAL A 478 -4.43 -19.52 16.73
C VAL A 478 -5.76 -19.48 17.48
N GLU A 479 -6.02 -18.34 18.13
CA GLU A 479 -7.25 -18.07 18.87
C GLU A 479 -8.02 -16.88 18.29
N VAL A 480 -9.34 -16.96 18.33
CA VAL A 480 -10.26 -15.84 18.11
C VAL A 480 -10.52 -15.19 19.47
N VAL A 481 -10.14 -13.93 19.61
CA VAL A 481 -10.11 -13.23 20.90
C VAL A 481 -11.10 -12.07 20.92
N THR A 482 -12.08 -12.17 21.82
CA THR A 482 -12.97 -11.06 22.20
C THR A 482 -12.52 -10.43 23.51
N SER A 483 -13.19 -9.37 23.94
CA SER A 483 -12.90 -8.74 25.23
C SER A 483 -13.45 -9.46 26.45
N ASP A 484 -14.40 -10.39 26.29
CA ASP A 484 -14.73 -11.31 27.37
C ASP A 484 -13.67 -12.43 27.38
N PRO A 485 -12.86 -12.54 28.45
CA PRO A 485 -11.81 -13.56 28.53
C PRO A 485 -12.36 -15.00 28.45
N LYS A 486 -13.66 -15.19 28.67
CA LYS A 486 -14.35 -16.48 28.54
C LYS A 486 -14.69 -16.85 27.10
N ASN A 487 -14.62 -15.88 26.19
CA ASN A 487 -14.95 -16.00 24.78
C ASN A 487 -13.65 -15.97 23.95
N ARG A 488 -12.81 -16.98 24.19
CA ARG A 488 -11.69 -17.37 23.33
C ARG A 488 -12.10 -18.65 22.60
N TRP A 489 -11.98 -18.62 21.27
CA TRP A 489 -12.38 -19.74 20.43
C TRP A 489 -11.24 -20.20 19.55
N THR A 490 -11.26 -21.47 19.18
CA THR A 490 -10.39 -22.03 18.16
C THR A 490 -10.93 -21.72 16.76
N ILE A 491 -10.05 -21.73 15.76
CA ILE A 491 -10.46 -21.58 14.36
C ILE A 491 -11.45 -22.67 13.92
N ALA A 492 -11.36 -23.88 14.49
CA ALA A 492 -12.25 -25.00 14.20
C ALA A 492 -13.74 -24.71 14.53
N GLU A 493 -14.02 -23.72 15.38
CA GLU A 493 -15.37 -23.27 15.69
C GLU A 493 -15.94 -22.33 14.62
N PHE A 494 -15.09 -21.77 13.75
CA PHE A 494 -15.46 -20.82 12.70
C PHE A 494 -14.77 -21.07 11.34
N PRO A 495 -14.75 -22.31 10.82
CA PRO A 495 -13.95 -22.66 9.64
C PRO A 495 -14.36 -21.87 8.38
N ASP A 496 -15.66 -21.56 8.23
CA ASP A 496 -16.15 -20.78 7.09
C ASP A 496 -15.75 -19.30 7.14
N ARG A 497 -15.48 -18.75 8.34
CA ARG A 497 -15.06 -17.35 8.48
C ARG A 497 -13.63 -17.15 7.97
N MET A 498 -12.78 -18.17 8.02
CA MET A 498 -11.39 -18.05 7.56
C MET A 498 -11.29 -17.82 6.05
N LYS A 499 -12.31 -18.21 5.28
CA LYS A 499 -12.39 -17.88 3.85
C LYS A 499 -12.37 -16.37 3.58
N ARG A 500 -12.66 -15.53 4.59
CA ARG A 500 -12.51 -14.06 4.49
C ARG A 500 -11.06 -13.66 4.21
N TYR A 501 -10.09 -14.41 4.69
CA TYR A 501 -8.67 -14.12 4.51
C TYR A 501 -8.07 -14.76 3.26
N GLU A 502 -8.90 -15.28 2.33
CA GLU A 502 -8.42 -15.75 1.01
C GLU A 502 -7.84 -14.61 0.17
N TYR A 503 -8.27 -13.36 0.43
CA TYR A 503 -7.74 -12.16 -0.21
C TYR A 503 -7.31 -11.17 0.88
N VAL A 504 -6.31 -10.35 0.57
CA VAL A 504 -5.92 -9.22 1.41
C VAL A 504 -5.79 -7.99 0.54
N ARG A 505 -6.59 -6.98 0.86
CA ARG A 505 -6.65 -5.74 0.09
C ARG A 505 -6.62 -4.55 1.02
N LEU A 506 -5.83 -3.55 0.64
CA LEU A 506 -5.64 -2.35 1.42
C LEU A 506 -6.11 -1.13 0.64
N LEU A 507 -6.94 -0.30 1.28
CA LEU A 507 -7.27 1.02 0.77
C LEU A 507 -6.06 1.95 1.00
N PRO A 508 -5.51 2.64 -0.02
CA PRO A 508 -4.24 3.38 0.09
C PRO A 508 -4.38 4.73 0.80
N ARG A 509 -5.30 4.82 1.77
CA ARG A 509 -5.62 6.05 2.50
C ARG A 509 -6.45 5.76 3.75
N ASN A 510 -6.35 6.64 4.74
CA ASN A 510 -7.19 6.60 5.94
C ASN A 510 -7.75 7.97 6.37
N ASN A 511 -7.73 8.96 5.47
CA ASN A 511 -8.19 10.34 5.72
C ASN A 511 -9.67 10.61 5.35
N GLN A 512 -10.53 9.58 5.38
CA GLN A 512 -11.94 9.68 4.97
C GLN A 512 -12.76 10.65 5.83
N LEU A 513 -12.37 10.86 7.10
CA LEU A 513 -13.08 11.79 7.98
C LEU A 513 -13.08 13.23 7.45
N ASP A 514 -11.98 13.66 6.82
CA ASP A 514 -11.85 15.00 6.24
C ASP A 514 -12.12 15.05 4.74
N THR A 515 -12.02 13.90 4.05
CA THR A 515 -12.17 13.82 2.60
C THR A 515 -12.99 12.60 2.22
N TRP A 516 -14.29 12.76 1.98
CA TRP A 516 -15.17 11.63 1.65
C TRP A 516 -14.82 10.93 0.32
N PHE A 517 -14.05 11.58 -0.57
CA PHE A 517 -13.74 11.07 -1.91
C PHE A 517 -12.24 10.81 -2.14
N PRO A 518 -11.87 9.79 -2.95
CA PRO A 518 -12.76 8.74 -3.49
C PRO A 518 -13.36 7.86 -2.37
N GLY A 519 -14.63 7.51 -2.54
CA GLY A 519 -15.40 6.67 -1.62
C GLY A 519 -15.45 5.22 -2.11
N THR A 520 -16.02 4.32 -1.33
CA THR A 520 -16.29 2.95 -1.81
C THR A 520 -17.58 2.93 -2.62
N VAL A 521 -17.59 2.24 -3.76
CA VAL A 521 -18.82 2.15 -4.56
C VAL A 521 -19.67 1.02 -4.10
N ASN A 522 -20.89 1.33 -3.67
CA ASN A 522 -21.87 0.33 -3.28
C ASN A 522 -23.08 0.41 -4.22
N VAL A 523 -23.18 -0.53 -5.15
CA VAL A 523 -24.41 -0.72 -5.94
C VAL A 523 -25.09 -1.96 -5.42
N LYS A 524 -26.26 -1.84 -4.76
CA LYS A 524 -27.10 -2.97 -4.31
C LYS A 524 -26.34 -4.05 -3.52
N GLY A 525 -25.43 -3.67 -2.62
CA GLY A 525 -24.63 -4.61 -1.82
C GLY A 525 -23.35 -5.11 -2.50
N TRP A 526 -23.05 -4.62 -3.71
CA TRP A 526 -21.82 -4.93 -4.44
C TRP A 526 -20.83 -3.78 -4.27
N ALA A 527 -19.71 -4.06 -3.61
CA ALA A 527 -18.60 -3.12 -3.55
C ALA A 527 -17.82 -3.20 -4.87
N ALA A 528 -17.94 -2.21 -5.77
CA ALA A 528 -16.92 -2.04 -6.80
C ALA A 528 -15.70 -1.42 -6.09
N GLU A 529 -14.56 -2.10 -6.18
CA GLU A 529 -13.37 -1.78 -5.41
C GLU A 529 -12.38 -1.05 -6.34
N PHE A 530 -12.02 0.18 -5.97
CA PHE A 530 -11.12 1.04 -6.76
C PHE A 530 -9.83 1.27 -6.00
N ASP A 531 -8.71 1.16 -6.71
CA ASP A 531 -7.37 1.50 -6.24
C ASP A 531 -6.92 0.80 -4.95
N TRP A 532 -7.58 -0.30 -4.57
CA TRP A 532 -7.10 -1.16 -3.51
C TRP A 532 -5.78 -1.81 -3.94
N ILE A 533 -4.79 -1.74 -3.06
CA ILE A 533 -3.56 -2.50 -3.20
C ILE A 533 -3.88 -3.93 -2.78
N THR A 534 -3.80 -4.87 -3.72
CA THR A 534 -4.18 -6.25 -3.49
C THR A 534 -2.96 -7.15 -3.38
N TRP A 535 -2.90 -7.95 -2.33
CA TRP A 535 -1.94 -9.04 -2.23
C TRP A 535 -2.18 -10.06 -3.35
N ARG A 536 -1.11 -10.45 -4.05
CA ARG A 536 -1.16 -11.43 -5.13
C ARG A 536 -0.09 -12.48 -4.94
N ASP A 537 -0.51 -13.73 -4.95
CA ASP A 537 0.34 -14.92 -5.05
C ASP A 537 -0.25 -15.91 -6.05
N GLY A 538 0.34 -17.11 -6.14
CA GLY A 538 -0.14 -18.17 -7.02
C GLY A 538 -1.63 -18.51 -6.83
N ALA A 539 -2.12 -18.54 -5.58
CA ALA A 539 -3.50 -18.90 -5.27
C ALA A 539 -4.52 -17.82 -5.68
N VAL A 540 -4.14 -16.55 -5.56
CA VAL A 540 -4.98 -15.40 -5.93
C VAL A 540 -4.93 -15.09 -7.43
N SER A 541 -3.77 -15.25 -8.07
CA SER A 541 -3.51 -14.82 -9.47
C SER A 541 -4.40 -15.48 -10.53
N GLU A 542 -4.87 -16.72 -10.29
CA GLU A 542 -5.80 -17.41 -11.19
C GLU A 542 -7.25 -16.95 -11.02
N LYS A 543 -7.59 -16.41 -9.84
CA LYS A 543 -8.97 -16.10 -9.42
C LYS A 543 -9.30 -14.62 -9.45
N ARG A 544 -8.33 -13.71 -9.53
CA ARG A 544 -8.52 -12.23 -9.50
C ARG A 544 -7.61 -11.48 -10.47
N ARG A 545 -8.16 -11.06 -11.62
CA ARG A 545 -7.46 -10.29 -12.69
C ARG A 545 -8.09 -8.93 -12.97
N ASP A 546 -9.18 -8.62 -12.29
CA ASP A 546 -9.97 -7.39 -12.40
C ASP A 546 -9.35 -6.21 -11.62
N GLU A 547 -8.22 -6.40 -10.93
CA GLU A 547 -7.66 -5.42 -10.00
C GLU A 547 -6.45 -4.67 -10.58
N PHE A 548 -6.45 -3.35 -10.40
CA PHE A 548 -5.43 -2.43 -10.92
C PHE A 548 -4.08 -2.56 -10.24
N SER A 549 -4.07 -2.57 -8.92
CA SER A 549 -2.86 -2.48 -8.11
C SER A 549 -2.71 -3.79 -7.35
N ALA A 550 -1.75 -4.59 -7.78
CA ALA A 550 -1.44 -5.85 -7.13
C ALA A 550 0.04 -5.89 -6.77
N THR A 551 0.34 -6.56 -5.68
CA THR A 551 1.70 -6.72 -5.18
C THR A 551 1.88 -8.06 -4.50
N ASN A 552 3.06 -8.63 -4.65
CA ASN A 552 3.56 -9.79 -3.92
C ASN A 552 4.70 -9.38 -2.95
N ARG A 553 4.85 -8.08 -2.66
CA ARG A 553 5.83 -7.54 -1.72
C ARG A 553 5.13 -7.23 -0.39
N PRO A 554 5.39 -7.98 0.70
CA PRO A 554 4.71 -7.78 1.99
C PRO A 554 4.82 -6.35 2.51
N ASP A 555 5.98 -5.72 2.32
CA ASP A 555 6.27 -4.34 2.69
C ASP A 555 5.35 -3.30 2.01
N ASP A 556 4.71 -3.63 0.89
CA ASP A 556 3.74 -2.73 0.26
C ASP A 556 2.43 -2.63 1.05
N LEU A 557 2.12 -3.66 1.85
CA LEU A 557 0.96 -3.71 2.74
C LEU A 557 1.36 -3.47 4.20
N TYR A 558 2.54 -3.92 4.63
CA TYR A 558 2.95 -3.97 6.04
C TYR A 558 4.23 -3.20 6.31
N TRP A 559 4.38 -2.03 5.71
CA TRP A 559 5.49 -1.13 6.01
C TRP A 559 5.45 -0.63 7.46
N THR A 560 6.61 -0.27 7.98
CA THR A 560 6.77 0.16 9.37
C THR A 560 6.48 1.65 9.52
N ILE A 561 5.93 2.06 10.66
CA ILE A 561 5.72 3.47 11.00
C ILE A 561 6.10 3.74 12.46
N ASN A 562 6.15 5.02 12.83
CA ASN A 562 6.28 5.45 14.23
C ASN A 562 7.56 4.93 14.94
N GLN A 563 8.64 4.83 14.18
CA GLN A 563 9.95 4.32 14.61
C GLN A 563 11.08 5.12 13.97
N VAL A 564 12.28 5.05 14.56
CA VAL A 564 13.48 5.75 14.07
C VAL A 564 14.63 4.77 13.86
N ALA A 565 15.31 4.85 12.71
CA ALA A 565 16.58 4.16 12.51
C ALA A 565 17.74 5.12 12.84
N ILE A 566 18.75 4.61 13.55
CA ILE A 566 19.99 5.31 13.90
C ILE A 566 21.09 4.85 12.94
N TYR A 567 21.78 5.80 12.32
CA TYR A 567 22.97 5.58 11.49
C TYR A 567 24.18 6.23 12.17
N PRO A 568 25.01 5.46 12.90
CA PRO A 568 26.17 5.99 13.58
C PRO A 568 27.37 6.08 12.63
N TYR A 569 27.99 7.26 12.60
CA TYR A 569 29.19 7.59 11.85
C TYR A 569 30.32 8.00 12.78
N GLN A 570 31.55 7.65 12.40
CA GLN A 570 32.74 8.23 13.00
C GLN A 570 32.81 9.72 12.69
N THR A 571 33.64 10.45 13.44
CA THR A 571 33.98 11.84 13.13
C THR A 571 35.49 12.02 13.21
N ASP A 572 35.98 13.21 12.84
CA ASP A 572 37.39 13.57 13.02
C ASP A 572 37.77 13.68 14.51
N ALA A 573 36.79 13.86 15.39
CA ALA A 573 36.96 13.77 16.83
C ALA A 573 36.85 12.30 17.29
N PRO A 574 37.92 11.70 17.85
CA PRO A 574 37.94 10.27 18.20
C PRO A 574 36.94 9.90 19.31
N ASP A 575 36.52 10.88 20.09
CA ASP A 575 35.59 10.74 21.21
C ASP A 575 34.18 11.18 20.83
N THR A 576 33.85 11.37 19.54
CA THR A 576 32.53 11.82 19.09
C THR A 576 32.01 10.94 17.95
N LEU A 577 30.76 10.48 18.07
CA LEU A 577 30.02 9.83 16.99
C LEU A 577 28.96 10.77 16.43
N ARG A 578 28.85 10.86 15.10
CA ARG A 578 27.73 11.52 14.43
C ARG A 578 26.60 10.50 14.29
N LEU A 579 25.42 10.81 14.78
CA LEU A 579 24.24 9.95 14.60
C LEU A 579 23.28 10.64 13.65
N GLU A 580 22.87 9.95 12.61
CA GLU A 580 21.81 10.40 11.71
C GLU A 580 20.56 9.56 11.89
N PHE A 581 19.39 10.16 11.67
CA PHE A 581 18.11 9.54 11.93
C PHE A 581 17.26 9.44 10.67
N ASP A 582 16.57 8.31 10.53
CA ASP A 582 15.57 8.10 9.49
C ASP A 582 14.24 7.68 10.11
N THR A 583 13.14 8.10 9.51
CA THR A 583 11.81 7.68 9.90
C THR A 583 10.84 7.65 8.72
N HIS A 584 9.84 6.77 8.83
CA HIS A 584 8.62 6.84 8.04
C HIS A 584 7.43 7.03 9.00
N THR A 585 7.33 8.22 9.59
CA THR A 585 6.30 8.52 10.60
C THR A 585 5.22 9.44 10.03
N PRO A 586 3.96 8.98 9.96
CA PRO A 586 2.83 9.83 9.64
C PRO A 586 2.71 10.96 10.65
N ASN A 587 2.51 12.19 10.14
CA ASN A 587 2.43 13.39 10.98
C ASN A 587 3.66 13.55 11.89
N PHE A 588 4.85 13.23 11.41
CA PHE A 588 6.10 13.45 12.13
C PHE A 588 6.22 14.89 12.64
N ALA A 589 6.57 15.07 13.92
CA ALA A 589 6.79 16.37 14.52
C ALA A 589 8.25 16.62 14.84
N THR A 590 8.92 15.68 15.54
CA THR A 590 10.33 15.85 15.92
C THR A 590 10.99 14.51 16.25
N TYR A 591 12.32 14.47 16.20
CA TYR A 591 13.13 13.42 16.80
C TYR A 591 13.46 13.81 18.25
N GLN A 592 13.49 12.83 19.14
CA GLN A 592 13.97 13.00 20.49
C GLN A 592 15.10 12.03 20.79
N VAL A 593 16.12 12.52 21.48
CA VAL A 593 17.23 11.70 21.97
C VAL A 593 17.33 11.80 23.48
N ARG A 594 17.76 10.70 24.10
CA ARG A 594 18.16 10.63 25.49
C ARG A 594 19.56 10.03 25.55
N ILE A 595 20.50 10.78 26.10
CA ILE A 595 21.87 10.33 26.33
C ILE A 595 21.97 9.86 27.78
N ASP A 596 22.45 8.64 27.96
CA ASP A 596 22.52 7.91 29.23
C ASP A 596 21.19 7.96 30.00
N ASP A 597 21.21 8.42 31.25
CA ASP A 597 20.02 8.57 32.10
C ASP A 597 19.49 10.01 32.15
N GLY A 598 19.82 10.82 31.13
CA GLY A 598 19.35 12.20 31.00
C GLY A 598 17.88 12.34 30.61
N ASP A 599 17.45 13.58 30.39
CA ASP A 599 16.11 13.88 29.88
C ASP A 599 16.04 13.72 28.35
N TRP A 600 14.83 13.45 27.84
CA TRP A 600 14.57 13.51 26.41
C TRP A 600 14.71 14.95 25.91
N SER A 601 15.43 15.12 24.80
CA SER A 601 15.62 16.43 24.15
C SER A 601 15.35 16.31 22.65
N ASP A 602 14.75 17.36 22.08
CA ASP A 602 14.46 17.42 20.65
C ASP A 602 15.75 17.62 19.83
N CYS A 603 15.81 17.03 18.64
CA CYS A 603 16.92 17.21 17.70
C CYS A 603 16.44 17.22 16.24
N ASP A 604 17.28 17.76 15.35
CA ASP A 604 16.96 17.93 13.93
C ASP A 604 17.70 16.91 13.07
N GLY A 605 17.08 15.73 12.90
CA GLY A 605 17.54 14.65 12.01
C GLY A 605 18.89 14.02 12.35
N SER A 606 19.63 14.57 13.31
CA SER A 606 20.99 14.18 13.64
C SER A 606 21.47 14.76 14.96
N VAL A 607 22.51 14.13 15.55
CA VAL A 607 23.18 14.62 16.76
C VAL A 607 24.65 14.20 16.76
N ASP A 608 25.51 15.08 17.29
CA ASP A 608 26.89 14.72 17.60
C ASP A 608 26.94 14.24 19.05
N TRP A 609 27.35 12.99 19.25
CA TRP A 609 27.35 12.30 20.52
C TRP A 609 28.78 12.18 21.07
N ASP A 610 29.11 13.04 22.01
CA ASP A 610 30.38 13.01 22.74
C ASP A 610 30.41 11.84 23.73
N LEU A 611 31.40 10.97 23.57
CA LEU A 611 31.60 9.76 24.35
C LEU A 611 32.47 10.03 25.57
N LEU A 612 32.02 9.51 26.71
CA LEU A 612 32.81 9.40 27.92
C LEU A 612 33.60 8.09 27.93
N ALA A 613 34.72 8.05 28.66
CA ALA A 613 35.41 6.79 28.88
C ALA A 613 34.49 5.84 29.67
N GLY A 614 34.31 4.62 29.20
CA GLY A 614 33.40 3.65 29.81
C GLY A 614 32.22 3.28 28.91
N HIS A 615 31.13 2.88 29.56
CA HIS A 615 29.86 2.59 28.90
C HIS A 615 29.11 3.90 28.61
N ASN A 616 28.57 4.01 27.41
CA ASN A 616 27.75 5.13 26.97
C ASN A 616 26.50 4.55 26.30
N ARG A 617 25.37 5.22 26.51
CA ARG A 617 24.09 4.85 25.90
C ARG A 617 23.44 6.05 25.26
N ILE A 618 22.82 5.82 24.11
CA ILE A 618 21.87 6.75 23.53
C ILE A 618 20.61 6.03 23.09
N GLU A 619 19.49 6.70 23.29
CA GLU A 619 18.19 6.29 22.82
C GLU A 619 17.60 7.36 21.93
N ALA A 620 16.96 6.95 20.84
CA ALA A 620 16.26 7.84 19.93
C ALA A 620 14.81 7.37 19.78
N ARG A 621 13.89 8.31 19.68
CA ARG A 621 12.49 8.07 19.30
C ARG A 621 11.97 9.23 18.44
N ILE A 622 10.82 9.05 17.84
CA ILE A 622 10.08 10.15 17.23
C ILE A 622 8.94 10.61 18.15
N VAL A 623 8.42 11.80 17.90
CA VAL A 623 7.11 12.25 18.39
C VAL A 623 6.30 12.69 17.18
N ASN A 624 5.05 12.24 17.11
CA ASN A 624 4.12 12.68 16.06
C ASN A 624 3.37 13.96 16.46
N ALA A 625 2.63 14.56 15.53
CA ALA A 625 1.92 15.81 15.73
C ALA A 625 0.77 15.74 16.75
N PHE A 626 0.40 14.53 17.20
CA PHE A 626 -0.54 14.30 18.30
C PHE A 626 0.16 14.21 19.66
N GLY A 627 1.49 14.38 19.70
CA GLY A 627 2.30 14.25 20.92
C GLY A 627 2.57 12.82 21.34
N ARG A 628 2.22 11.82 20.51
CA ARG A 628 2.45 10.40 20.81
C ARG A 628 3.91 10.05 20.50
N PRO A 629 4.68 9.54 21.47
CA PRO A 629 6.04 9.05 21.20
C PRO A 629 6.00 7.74 20.40
N GLY A 630 7.04 7.50 19.62
CA GLY A 630 7.24 6.26 18.89
C GLY A 630 8.17 5.27 19.58
N ILE A 631 8.46 4.18 18.87
CA ILE A 631 9.34 3.11 19.31
C ILE A 631 10.76 3.66 19.55
N VAL A 632 11.37 3.24 20.66
CA VAL A 632 12.73 3.65 21.03
C VAL A 632 13.75 2.74 20.33
N SER A 633 14.64 3.34 19.54
CA SER A 633 15.90 2.72 19.12
C SER A 633 16.99 3.00 20.13
N ARG A 634 17.90 2.03 20.33
CA ARG A 634 18.98 2.12 21.33
C ARG A 634 20.33 1.72 20.75
N LEU A 635 21.34 2.53 21.03
CA LEU A 635 22.75 2.23 20.78
C LEU A 635 23.52 2.33 22.10
N GLU A 636 24.29 1.30 22.42
CA GLU A 636 25.22 1.31 23.55
C GLU A 636 26.63 1.00 23.06
N VAL A 637 27.60 1.76 23.56
CA VAL A 637 29.02 1.61 23.21
C VAL A 637 29.90 1.58 24.45
N GLN A 638 30.97 0.81 24.37
CA GLN A 638 32.10 0.86 25.29
C GLN A 638 33.21 1.68 24.63
N HIS A 639 33.60 2.79 25.26
CA HIS A 639 34.63 3.69 24.75
C HIS A 639 35.88 3.68 25.65
N ALA A 640 37.06 3.54 25.05
CA ALA A 640 38.38 3.59 25.68
C ALA A 640 39.10 4.86 25.20
N LYS A 641 39.47 5.72 26.15
CA LYS A 641 40.25 6.94 25.88
C LYS A 641 41.72 6.64 25.61
#